data_AF-A0A9W8JQ38-F1
#
_entry.id   AF-A0A9W8JQ38-F1
#
_cell.length_a   1.000
_cell.length_b   1.000
_cell.length_c   1.000
_cell.angle_alpha   90.00
_cell.angle_beta   90.00
_cell.angle_gamma   90.00
#
_symmetry.space_group_name_H-M   'P 1'
#
loop_
_entity.id
_entity.type
_entity.pdbx_description
1 polymer ?
#
loop_
_entity_poly.entity_id
_entity_poly.type
_entity_poly.pdbx_seq_one_letter_code
_entity_poly.pdbx_strand_id
1 'polypeptide(L)'
;MLAQRISSVNALSAICERRERTSMRASVGFGGSCFQKDILNLVYLSESLHLPEVAAYWRQVVEMNEYQKRRFSKRVVDTLFNTITGKRIAVLGFAFKADTGDTRESAAITLIKDFQSEKAFVNIYDPQVESEQIWMDLQEASPLIPLETIKKQVSICSSALEACKNAEAVVIATEWKEFKDIDWEAVYAGMNKPAFVFDGRLLVDAERLRKIGFRVTTIGRPSATLEDLAENRYISIPSAWNFKKLDEPRGSRRHPPPHYPAHPRLPRTRRQISFFCRRFARYTSSSAVNVEDALDTVISNAVDPALSGSEHNRERQRSDAATASDPPSNSRSGPGTTLTQGPDALTVHALNDTAFPYVWLRDACQSPESVHPSTKQKLTKTVDVDEAIRPGGEAGVLLVAKENGNEFDGIEIAWTDGHRSTYSKEFLETYASKAALQKFHHDDALKRRAWIRDDVLDISTTPDLFVQYKDLDTPEGKLRAITQLVGDGLVFVKGVPTEGTVEGDRTGPGECELKTLAEKFGEIRETFYGKVWDVVSRRDSKNIAYTDLDLGLHQDLLYFENPPRYQILHCLRNRVAGGTSIFVDSLRAAACTRRKYPAEFDLLAKTPVAFHYINDGHHLHQTHPTIQTGPSQSLISTPPGAKPKKRIASINYSPPFQAPLPLDTPKEFYGALKKFVKYLEDKEARLEYTLEEGDAVIFDNRRVLHARTAFKDRCGHGNVKHDDAAPRRWLKGCYIEGDAVMDKLRVLRTKLGA
;
A
#
# COMPACT_ATOMS: atom_id res chain seq x y z
N MET A 1 -6.43 0.30 32.55
CA MET A 1 -7.86 -0.05 32.32
C MET A 1 -8.74 1.09 31.79
N LEU A 2 -8.60 2.34 32.25
CA LEU A 2 -9.43 3.45 31.76
C LEU A 2 -9.28 3.68 30.24
N ALA A 3 -8.06 3.57 29.70
CA ALA A 3 -7.79 3.83 28.27
C ALA A 3 -8.50 2.86 27.34
N GLN A 4 -8.45 1.58 27.69
CA GLN A 4 -9.19 0.53 27.03
C GLN A 4 -10.71 0.80 27.08
N ARG A 5 -11.25 1.26 28.22
CA ARG A 5 -12.68 1.60 28.31
C ARG A 5 -13.05 2.73 27.37
N ILE A 6 -12.26 3.80 27.32
CA ILE A 6 -12.50 4.95 26.43
C ILE A 6 -12.38 4.50 24.96
N SER A 7 -11.34 3.74 24.62
CA SER A 7 -11.14 3.20 23.28
C SER A 7 -12.29 2.29 22.82
N SER A 8 -12.76 1.38 23.68
CA SER A 8 -13.93 0.54 23.43
C SER A 8 -15.21 1.38 23.24
N VAL A 9 -15.39 2.44 24.05
CA VAL A 9 -16.52 3.37 23.89
C VAL A 9 -16.45 4.09 22.54
N ASN A 10 -15.26 4.54 22.13
CA ASN A 10 -15.03 5.18 20.84
C ASN A 10 -15.34 4.22 19.67
N ALA A 11 -14.85 2.99 19.73
CA ALA A 11 -15.12 1.96 18.72
C ALA A 11 -16.63 1.66 18.61
N LEU A 12 -17.30 1.44 19.74
CA LEU A 12 -18.75 1.20 19.78
C LEU A 12 -19.57 2.42 19.34
N SER A 13 -19.08 3.64 19.58
CA SER A 13 -19.74 4.88 19.15
C SER A 13 -19.84 4.96 17.61
N ALA A 14 -18.82 4.51 16.89
CA ALA A 14 -18.83 4.45 15.44
C ALA A 14 -19.87 3.44 14.89
N ILE A 15 -20.16 2.38 15.66
CA ILE A 15 -21.22 1.40 15.34
C ILE A 15 -22.60 2.02 15.61
N CYS A 16 -22.77 2.69 16.75
CA CYS A 16 -24.02 3.35 17.14
C CYS A 16 -24.43 4.45 16.17
N GLU A 17 -23.47 5.23 15.65
CA GLU A 17 -23.76 6.28 14.67
C GLU A 17 -24.29 5.74 13.34
N ARG A 18 -23.98 4.48 12.99
CA ARG A 18 -24.50 3.80 11.79
C ARG A 18 -25.85 3.10 11.99
N ARG A 19 -26.38 2.98 13.22
CA ARG A 19 -27.64 2.27 13.51
C ARG A 19 -28.50 2.96 14.57
N GLU A 20 -29.78 3.11 14.27
CA GLU A 20 -30.73 4.04 14.89
C GLU A 20 -31.06 3.94 16.40
N ARG A 21 -30.50 3.03 17.23
CA ARG A 21 -31.19 2.69 18.51
C ARG A 21 -30.40 2.63 19.81
N THR A 22 -29.12 3.00 19.86
CA THR A 22 -28.37 3.08 21.13
C THR A 22 -27.43 4.28 21.14
N SER A 23 -27.49 5.11 22.19
CA SER A 23 -26.58 6.24 22.41
C SER A 23 -25.52 5.87 23.44
N MET A 24 -24.27 6.23 23.18
CA MET A 24 -23.14 6.01 24.09
C MET A 24 -22.56 7.36 24.54
N ARG A 25 -22.01 7.44 25.75
CA ARG A 25 -21.28 8.63 26.24
C ARG A 25 -19.87 8.68 25.65
N ALA A 26 -19.78 8.95 24.35
CA ALA A 26 -18.52 9.09 23.63
C ALA A 26 -18.01 10.53 23.68
N SER A 27 -16.70 10.71 23.53
CA SER A 27 -16.04 12.01 23.31
C SER A 27 -15.25 12.00 22.00
N VAL A 28 -14.79 13.16 21.57
CA VAL A 28 -13.90 13.33 20.39
C VAL A 28 -12.60 12.50 20.50
N GLY A 29 -12.19 12.21 21.73
CA GLY A 29 -10.99 11.46 22.07
C GLY A 29 -10.59 11.75 23.51
N PHE A 30 -9.63 11.00 24.04
CA PHE A 30 -8.90 11.40 25.24
C PHE A 30 -7.69 12.25 24.87
N GLY A 31 -7.30 13.12 25.79
CA GLY A 31 -6.05 13.89 25.78
C GLY A 31 -5.39 13.86 27.17
N GLY A 32 -4.39 14.71 27.36
CA GLY A 32 -3.52 14.70 28.54
C GLY A 32 -2.30 13.79 28.33
N SER A 33 -1.11 14.31 28.63
CA SER A 33 0.16 13.66 28.30
C SER A 33 0.36 12.30 28.99
N CYS A 34 -0.13 12.14 30.22
CA CYS A 34 0.12 10.92 31.00
C CYS A 34 -0.49 9.69 30.33
N PHE A 35 -1.68 9.82 29.74
CA PHE A 35 -2.43 8.66 29.29
C PHE A 35 -1.84 8.01 28.04
N GLN A 36 -1.51 8.82 27.03
CA GLN A 36 -0.89 8.33 25.81
C GLN A 36 0.55 7.86 26.07
N LYS A 37 1.31 8.63 26.88
CA LYS A 37 2.68 8.27 27.27
C LYS A 37 2.73 6.93 27.99
N ASP A 38 1.86 6.70 28.97
CA ASP A 38 1.86 5.47 29.75
C ASP A 38 1.47 4.26 28.87
N ILE A 39 0.56 4.43 27.91
CA ILE A 39 0.21 3.37 26.95
C ILE A 39 1.40 3.09 26.01
N LEU A 40 2.07 4.11 25.49
CA LEU A 40 3.25 3.92 24.63
C LEU A 40 4.42 3.30 25.40
N ASN A 41 4.57 3.61 26.68
CA ASN A 41 5.52 2.91 27.56
C ASN A 41 5.15 1.43 27.73
N LEU A 42 3.86 1.08 27.88
CA LEU A 42 3.42 -0.32 27.91
C LEU A 42 3.70 -1.05 26.59
N VAL A 43 3.52 -0.37 25.46
CA VAL A 43 3.91 -0.90 24.14
C VAL A 43 5.40 -1.21 24.12
N TYR A 44 6.23 -0.23 24.49
CA TYR A 44 7.69 -0.38 24.53
C TYR A 44 8.15 -1.51 25.47
N LEU A 45 7.58 -1.59 26.69
CA LEU A 45 7.87 -2.66 27.63
C LEU A 45 7.48 -4.03 27.07
N SER A 46 6.31 -4.13 26.44
CA SER A 46 5.84 -5.37 25.81
C SER A 46 6.77 -5.82 24.69
N GLU A 47 7.26 -4.88 23.86
CA GLU A 47 8.24 -5.19 22.80
C GLU A 47 9.58 -5.61 23.36
N SER A 48 10.06 -4.94 24.42
CA SER A 48 11.31 -5.26 25.11
C SER A 48 11.27 -6.65 25.78
N LEU A 49 10.08 -7.11 26.18
CA LEU A 49 9.84 -8.44 26.73
C LEU A 49 9.51 -9.49 25.65
N HIS A 50 9.64 -9.14 24.36
CA HIS A 50 9.31 -10.02 23.23
C HIS A 50 7.86 -10.51 23.20
N LEU A 51 6.90 -9.66 23.58
CA LEU A 51 5.45 -9.92 23.56
C LEU A 51 4.74 -9.07 22.49
N PRO A 52 4.91 -9.39 21.19
CA PRO A 52 4.43 -8.55 20.10
C PRO A 52 2.91 -8.42 20.05
N GLU A 53 2.14 -9.45 20.44
CA GLU A 53 0.67 -9.40 20.47
C GLU A 53 0.17 -8.44 21.55
N VAL A 54 0.85 -8.38 22.70
CA VAL A 54 0.50 -7.47 23.81
C VAL A 54 0.85 -6.03 23.42
N ALA A 55 2.01 -5.82 22.77
CA ALA A 55 2.40 -4.53 22.23
C ALA A 55 1.38 -4.03 21.19
N ALA A 56 0.99 -4.88 20.24
CA ALA A 56 -0.01 -4.55 19.22
C ALA A 56 -1.36 -4.17 19.84
N TYR A 57 -1.81 -4.88 20.88
CA TYR A 57 -3.04 -4.56 21.59
C TYR A 57 -3.03 -3.16 22.22
N TRP A 58 -1.97 -2.79 22.95
CA TRP A 58 -1.87 -1.46 23.57
C TRP A 58 -1.70 -0.35 22.54
N ARG A 59 -0.96 -0.61 21.45
CA ARG A 59 -0.83 0.31 20.32
C ARG A 59 -2.19 0.61 19.69
N GLN A 60 -3.04 -0.41 19.54
CA GLN A 60 -4.39 -0.25 19.00
C GLN A 60 -5.27 0.70 19.83
N VAL A 61 -5.04 0.80 21.14
CA VAL A 61 -5.77 1.74 22.01
C VAL A 61 -5.49 3.20 21.62
N VAL A 62 -4.22 3.53 21.32
CA VAL A 62 -3.81 4.87 20.87
C VAL A 62 -4.34 5.13 19.45
N GLU A 63 -4.16 4.16 18.54
CA GLU A 63 -4.65 4.29 17.16
C GLU A 63 -6.16 4.51 17.08
N MET A 64 -6.94 3.84 17.93
CA MET A 64 -8.40 4.02 18.00
C MET A 64 -8.78 5.42 18.51
N ASN A 65 -7.98 6.01 19.40
CA ASN A 65 -8.17 7.40 19.84
C ASN A 65 -7.93 8.39 18.71
N GLU A 66 -6.84 8.21 17.96
CA GLU A 66 -6.53 9.06 16.80
C GLU A 66 -7.55 8.88 15.68
N TYR A 67 -8.03 7.66 15.46
CA TYR A 67 -9.16 7.40 14.57
C TYR A 67 -10.42 8.16 15.01
N GLN A 68 -10.75 8.18 16.31
CA GLN A 68 -11.91 8.91 16.83
C GLN A 68 -11.83 10.42 16.54
N LYS A 69 -10.67 11.05 16.78
CA LYS A 69 -10.43 12.47 16.50
C LYS A 69 -10.64 12.77 15.00
N ARG A 70 -9.96 12.02 14.12
CA ARG A 70 -10.07 12.17 12.66
C ARG A 70 -11.48 11.87 12.14
N ARG A 71 -12.17 10.90 12.72
CA ARG A 71 -13.55 10.55 12.37
C ARG A 71 -14.49 11.70 12.69
N PHE A 72 -14.27 12.38 13.81
CA PHE A 72 -15.07 13.54 14.19
C PHE A 72 -14.80 14.74 13.27
N SER A 73 -13.54 15.09 12.97
CA SER A 73 -13.21 16.17 12.02
C SER A 73 -13.76 15.89 10.62
N LYS A 74 -13.59 14.65 10.12
CA LYS A 74 -14.16 14.22 8.84
C LYS A 74 -15.67 14.40 8.80
N ARG A 75 -16.38 14.06 9.88
CA ARG A 75 -17.84 14.22 9.96
C ARG A 75 -18.28 15.68 9.89
N VAL A 76 -17.47 16.62 10.41
CA VAL A 76 -17.70 18.05 10.26
C VAL A 76 -17.61 18.44 8.77
N VAL A 77 -16.56 17.98 8.08
CA VAL A 77 -16.35 18.24 6.64
C VAL A 77 -17.47 17.64 5.79
N ASP A 78 -17.82 16.37 6.02
CA ASP A 78 -18.87 15.65 5.27
C ASP A 78 -20.23 16.37 5.44
N THR A 79 -20.57 16.77 6.66
CA THR A 79 -21.83 17.48 6.97
C THR A 79 -21.86 18.90 6.39
N LEU A 80 -20.71 19.55 6.24
CA LEU A 80 -20.56 20.87 5.61
C LEU A 80 -20.40 20.78 4.08
N PHE A 81 -21.02 19.77 3.46
CA PHE A 81 -21.07 19.56 2.01
C PHE A 81 -19.72 19.16 1.38
N ASN A 82 -18.94 18.36 2.10
CA ASN A 82 -17.62 17.84 1.68
C ASN A 82 -16.56 18.92 1.40
N THR A 83 -16.74 20.16 1.88
CA THR A 83 -15.71 21.20 1.84
C THR A 83 -15.92 22.22 2.95
N ILE A 84 -14.84 22.60 3.62
CA ILE A 84 -14.83 23.68 4.62
C ILE A 84 -13.91 24.84 4.23
N THR A 85 -13.37 24.82 3.01
CA THR A 85 -12.51 25.87 2.49
C THR A 85 -13.22 27.22 2.52
N GLY A 86 -12.58 28.20 3.17
CA GLY A 86 -13.12 29.56 3.33
C GLY A 86 -14.28 29.69 4.32
N LYS A 87 -14.75 28.59 4.94
CA LYS A 87 -15.76 28.64 6.00
C LYS A 87 -15.12 29.00 7.34
N ARG A 88 -15.88 29.65 8.21
CA ARG A 88 -15.55 29.92 9.60
C ARG A 88 -16.15 28.85 10.51
N ILE A 89 -15.28 28.18 11.27
CA ILE A 89 -15.64 27.18 12.26
C ILE A 89 -15.27 27.71 13.64
N ALA A 90 -16.26 27.83 14.53
CA ALA A 90 -16.02 28.13 15.92
C ALA A 90 -15.66 26.85 16.68
N VAL A 91 -14.53 26.79 17.35
CA VAL A 91 -14.11 25.69 18.22
C VAL A 91 -14.19 26.18 19.67
N LEU A 92 -15.17 25.66 20.40
CA LEU A 92 -15.39 25.95 21.81
C LEU A 92 -14.69 24.88 22.64
N GLY A 93 -13.65 25.31 23.37
CA GLY A 93 -12.78 24.47 24.17
C GLY A 93 -11.47 24.15 23.45
N PHE A 94 -10.36 24.41 24.11
CA PHE A 94 -8.99 24.09 23.69
C PHE A 94 -8.30 23.17 24.69
N ALA A 95 -8.60 23.29 25.99
CA ALA A 95 -8.11 22.37 27.02
C ALA A 95 -8.60 20.93 26.76
N PHE A 96 -7.83 19.92 27.19
CA PHE A 96 -8.18 18.53 26.90
C PHE A 96 -9.45 18.05 27.64
N LYS A 97 -9.80 18.70 28.76
CA LYS A 97 -11.02 18.51 29.57
C LYS A 97 -11.40 19.82 30.28
N ALA A 98 -12.60 19.88 30.85
CA ALA A 98 -13.02 21.02 31.65
C ALA A 98 -12.25 21.14 32.98
N ASP A 99 -12.33 22.33 33.59
CA ASP A 99 -11.73 22.70 34.87
C ASP A 99 -10.18 22.63 34.90
N THR A 100 -9.53 22.77 33.75
CA THR A 100 -8.06 22.86 33.63
C THR A 100 -7.64 23.70 32.42
N GLY A 101 -6.48 24.36 32.51
CA GLY A 101 -5.81 25.00 31.37
C GLY A 101 -4.82 24.07 30.65
N ASP A 102 -4.79 22.78 30.96
CA ASP A 102 -3.89 21.81 30.34
C ASP A 102 -4.36 21.44 28.92
N THR A 103 -3.46 21.61 27.96
CA THR A 103 -3.70 21.46 26.53
C THR A 103 -3.01 20.25 25.91
N ARG A 104 -2.14 19.56 26.68
CA ARG A 104 -1.31 18.48 26.16
C ARG A 104 -2.16 17.39 25.53
N GLU A 105 -1.83 17.01 24.30
CA GLU A 105 -2.57 16.01 23.51
C GLU A 105 -4.08 16.31 23.37
N SER A 106 -4.49 17.59 23.49
CA SER A 106 -5.89 17.97 23.37
C SER A 106 -6.46 17.61 22.00
N ALA A 107 -7.66 17.04 21.99
CA ALA A 107 -8.37 16.72 20.76
C ALA A 107 -8.66 17.99 19.93
N ALA A 108 -8.81 19.15 20.56
CA ALA A 108 -9.04 20.42 19.89
C ALA A 108 -7.88 20.77 18.94
N ILE A 109 -6.64 20.55 19.36
CA ILE A 109 -5.43 20.81 18.56
C ILE A 109 -5.48 20.01 17.24
N THR A 110 -5.82 18.72 17.33
CA THR A 110 -5.97 17.86 16.14
C THR A 110 -7.09 18.35 15.22
N LEU A 111 -8.26 18.69 15.78
CA LEU A 111 -9.39 19.19 14.99
C LEU A 111 -9.05 20.51 14.26
N ILE A 112 -8.42 21.46 14.96
CA ILE A 112 -8.05 22.75 14.39
C ILE A 112 -7.04 22.56 13.26
N LYS A 113 -6.04 21.69 13.45
CA LYS A 113 -5.07 21.33 12.41
C LYS A 113 -5.76 20.75 11.16
N ASP A 114 -6.71 19.84 11.35
CA ASP A 114 -7.50 19.25 10.26
C ASP A 114 -8.36 20.32 9.54
N PHE A 115 -8.89 21.30 10.26
CA PHE A 115 -9.67 22.39 9.64
C PHE A 115 -8.79 23.38 8.89
N GLN A 116 -7.59 23.68 9.41
CA GLN A 116 -6.61 24.54 8.75
C GLN A 116 -6.06 23.92 7.46
N SER A 117 -5.80 22.61 7.44
CA SER A 117 -5.32 21.91 6.25
C SER A 117 -6.34 22.00 5.10
N GLU A 118 -7.64 21.94 5.43
CA GLU A 118 -8.78 22.15 4.52
C GLU A 118 -9.09 23.63 4.20
N LYS A 119 -8.22 24.55 4.66
CA LYS A 119 -8.30 26.01 4.44
C LYS A 119 -9.55 26.66 5.03
N ALA A 120 -10.07 26.13 6.14
CA ALA A 120 -11.08 26.82 6.94
C ALA A 120 -10.44 27.92 7.80
N PHE A 121 -11.25 28.92 8.15
CA PHE A 121 -10.94 29.88 9.20
C PHE A 121 -11.49 29.33 10.52
N VAL A 122 -10.70 29.40 11.59
CA VAL A 122 -11.06 28.81 12.88
C VAL A 122 -11.04 29.86 13.97
N ASN A 123 -12.18 30.03 14.65
CA ASN A 123 -12.31 30.91 15.80
C ASN A 123 -12.26 30.05 17.07
N ILE A 124 -11.31 30.27 17.95
CA ILE A 124 -11.11 29.48 19.17
C ILE A 124 -11.54 30.30 20.38
N TYR A 125 -12.27 29.67 21.30
CA TYR A 125 -12.48 30.20 22.64
C TYR A 125 -12.33 29.08 23.68
N ASP A 126 -11.51 29.33 24.69
CA ASP A 126 -11.41 28.52 25.90
C ASP A 126 -11.31 29.44 27.12
N PRO A 127 -12.06 29.18 28.21
CA PRO A 127 -12.09 30.06 29.38
C PRO A 127 -10.85 29.99 30.29
N GLN A 128 -9.97 29.00 30.12
CA GLN A 128 -8.86 28.74 31.06
C GLN A 128 -7.49 28.56 30.38
N VAL A 129 -7.42 28.56 29.05
CA VAL A 129 -6.15 28.47 28.31
C VAL A 129 -5.73 29.84 27.79
N GLU A 130 -4.54 30.27 28.19
CA GLU A 130 -3.94 31.53 27.75
C GLU A 130 -3.62 31.53 26.24
N SER A 131 -3.69 32.70 25.62
CA SER A 131 -3.50 32.85 24.16
C SER A 131 -2.11 32.40 23.70
N GLU A 132 -1.07 32.69 24.49
CA GLU A 132 0.31 32.28 24.24
C GLU A 132 0.45 30.76 24.18
N GLN A 133 -0.22 30.05 25.09
CA GLN A 133 -0.23 28.58 25.13
C GLN A 133 -0.91 28.01 23.89
N ILE A 134 -2.07 28.56 23.49
CA ILE A 134 -2.77 28.16 22.26
C ILE A 134 -1.85 28.32 21.03
N TRP A 135 -1.16 29.45 20.90
CA TRP A 135 -0.23 29.67 19.78
C TRP A 135 0.95 28.70 19.79
N MET A 136 1.52 28.42 20.96
CA MET A 136 2.62 27.47 21.12
C MET A 136 2.19 26.07 20.70
N ASP A 137 1.06 25.58 21.20
CA ASP A 137 0.57 24.23 20.92
C ASP A 137 0.17 24.05 19.43
N LEU A 138 -0.43 25.07 18.82
CA LEU A 138 -0.74 25.05 17.39
C LEU A 138 0.53 25.05 16.52
N GLN A 139 1.57 25.79 16.93
CA GLN A 139 2.86 25.80 16.25
C GLN A 139 3.60 24.46 16.41
N GLU A 140 3.57 23.87 17.60
CA GLU A 140 4.15 22.56 17.88
C GLU A 140 3.46 21.46 17.06
N ALA A 141 2.12 21.51 16.95
CA ALA A 141 1.35 20.58 16.15
C ALA A 141 1.58 20.72 14.63
N SER A 142 2.08 21.88 14.17
CA SER A 142 2.32 22.20 12.76
C SER A 142 3.70 22.86 12.55
N PRO A 143 4.81 22.15 12.81
CA PRO A 143 6.16 22.74 12.84
C PRO A 143 6.65 23.26 11.48
N LEU A 144 6.05 22.76 10.39
CA LEU A 144 6.38 23.16 9.01
C LEU A 144 5.64 24.42 8.55
N ILE A 145 4.66 24.90 9.33
CA ILE A 145 3.85 26.07 8.99
C ILE A 145 4.32 27.23 9.89
N PRO A 146 4.78 28.36 9.32
CA PRO A 146 5.14 29.52 10.12
C PRO A 146 3.94 30.05 10.91
N LEU A 147 4.15 30.46 12.15
CA LEU A 147 3.10 30.99 13.05
C LEU A 147 2.27 32.10 12.40
N GLU A 148 2.89 32.97 11.60
CA GLU A 148 2.20 34.03 10.87
C GLU A 148 1.18 33.52 9.84
N THR A 149 1.38 32.31 9.32
CA THR A 149 0.40 31.65 8.44
C THR A 149 -0.75 31.06 9.25
N ILE A 150 -0.46 30.48 10.43
CA ILE A 150 -1.48 29.98 11.37
C ILE A 150 -2.38 31.14 11.83
N LYS A 151 -1.80 32.28 12.21
CA LYS A 151 -2.51 33.50 12.63
C LYS A 151 -3.41 34.11 11.55
N LYS A 152 -3.15 33.86 10.27
CA LYS A 152 -4.05 34.29 9.17
C LYS A 152 -5.33 33.47 9.09
N GLN A 153 -5.33 32.26 9.63
CA GLN A 153 -6.44 31.32 9.54
C GLN A 153 -7.13 31.09 10.89
N VAL A 154 -6.41 31.31 12.00
CA VAL A 154 -6.94 31.13 13.36
C VAL A 154 -7.10 32.48 14.05
N SER A 155 -8.22 32.66 14.72
CA SER A 155 -8.49 33.80 15.62
C SER A 155 -8.80 33.27 17.01
N ILE A 156 -8.18 33.82 18.05
CA ILE A 156 -8.51 33.55 19.44
C ILE A 156 -9.48 34.65 19.89
N CYS A 157 -10.65 34.26 20.36
CA CYS A 157 -11.74 35.15 20.75
C CYS A 157 -11.82 35.26 22.28
N SER A 158 -12.43 36.34 22.79
CA SER A 158 -12.55 36.56 24.24
C SER A 158 -13.85 36.01 24.84
N SER A 159 -14.77 35.50 24.01
CA SER A 159 -16.01 34.87 24.46
C SER A 159 -16.53 33.84 23.46
N ALA A 160 -17.36 32.90 23.93
CA ALA A 160 -18.01 31.91 23.07
C ALA A 160 -18.93 32.55 22.01
N LEU A 161 -19.63 33.64 22.39
CA LEU A 161 -20.51 34.40 21.48
C LEU A 161 -19.71 35.04 20.32
N GLU A 162 -18.56 35.62 20.63
CA GLU A 162 -17.68 36.20 19.62
C GLU A 162 -17.13 35.12 18.67
N ALA A 163 -16.67 33.98 19.22
CA ALA A 163 -16.15 32.88 18.41
C ALA A 163 -17.20 32.38 17.40
N CYS A 164 -18.47 32.32 17.80
CA CYS A 164 -19.56 31.86 16.95
C CYS A 164 -20.04 32.90 15.92
N LYS A 165 -19.65 34.17 16.03
CA LYS A 165 -20.13 35.23 15.15
C LYS A 165 -19.68 35.01 13.70
N ASN A 166 -20.63 35.09 12.76
CA ASN A 166 -20.45 34.82 11.33
C ASN A 166 -19.85 33.42 11.03
N ALA A 167 -19.91 32.48 11.96
CA ALA A 167 -19.47 31.11 11.74
C ALA A 167 -20.56 30.30 11.03
N GLU A 168 -20.18 29.34 10.20
CA GLU A 168 -21.08 28.35 9.60
C GLU A 168 -21.29 27.17 10.54
N ALA A 169 -20.30 26.85 11.37
CA ALA A 169 -20.36 25.72 12.30
C ALA A 169 -19.76 26.05 13.67
N VAL A 170 -20.35 25.46 14.71
CA VAL A 170 -19.81 25.44 16.08
C VAL A 170 -19.41 24.00 16.42
N VAL A 171 -18.20 23.81 16.93
CA VAL A 171 -17.65 22.54 17.39
C VAL A 171 -17.40 22.66 18.89
N ILE A 172 -18.04 21.80 19.68
CA ILE A 172 -17.81 21.72 21.12
C ILE A 172 -16.77 20.64 21.38
N ALA A 173 -15.55 21.04 21.71
CA ALA A 173 -14.41 20.16 21.92
C ALA A 173 -14.17 19.83 23.40
N THR A 174 -14.68 20.65 24.33
CA THR A 174 -14.49 20.50 25.78
C THR A 174 -15.78 20.81 26.55
N GLU A 175 -16.05 20.04 27.61
CA GLU A 175 -17.30 20.06 28.39
C GLU A 175 -17.40 21.19 29.44
N TRP A 176 -16.98 22.42 29.08
CA TRP A 176 -17.10 23.58 29.96
C TRP A 176 -18.57 23.89 30.28
N LYS A 177 -18.88 24.16 31.55
CA LYS A 177 -20.26 24.50 31.98
C LYS A 177 -20.83 25.69 31.21
N GLU A 178 -19.99 26.70 30.96
CA GLU A 178 -20.37 27.89 30.18
C GLU A 178 -20.99 27.52 28.83
N PHE A 179 -20.48 26.51 28.13
CA PHE A 179 -20.96 26.14 26.79
C PHE A 179 -22.35 25.51 26.80
N LYS A 180 -22.79 24.99 27.93
CA LYS A 180 -24.16 24.49 28.10
C LYS A 180 -25.17 25.63 28.19
N ASP A 181 -24.76 26.73 28.82
CA ASP A 181 -25.63 27.84 29.22
C ASP A 181 -25.49 29.08 28.31
N ILE A 182 -24.82 28.93 27.15
CA ILE A 182 -24.76 29.99 26.13
C ILE A 182 -26.17 30.35 25.66
N ASP A 183 -26.40 31.64 25.39
CA ASP A 183 -27.58 32.13 24.67
C ASP A 183 -27.54 31.66 23.21
N TRP A 184 -28.04 30.43 22.98
CA TRP A 184 -28.04 29.77 21.69
C TRP A 184 -28.93 30.47 20.66
N GLU A 185 -29.96 31.20 21.10
CA GLU A 185 -30.81 32.04 20.28
C GLU A 185 -30.01 33.23 19.70
N ALA A 186 -29.21 33.91 20.54
CA ALA A 186 -28.28 34.95 20.09
C ALA A 186 -27.16 34.39 19.19
N VAL A 187 -26.59 33.23 19.53
CA VAL A 187 -25.61 32.55 18.66
C VAL A 187 -26.23 32.24 17.29
N TYR A 188 -27.46 31.74 17.26
CA TYR A 188 -28.14 31.47 16.00
C TYR A 188 -28.30 32.76 15.20
N ALA A 189 -28.76 33.85 15.80
CA ALA A 189 -28.93 35.12 15.10
C ALA A 189 -27.62 35.65 14.49
N GLY A 190 -26.48 35.41 15.15
CA GLY A 190 -25.15 35.86 14.71
C GLY A 190 -24.42 34.93 13.72
N MET A 191 -24.93 33.73 13.43
CA MET A 191 -24.28 32.74 12.55
C MET A 191 -24.78 32.76 11.11
N ASN A 192 -23.90 32.38 10.19
CA ASN A 192 -24.24 32.19 8.78
C ASN A 192 -25.17 30.97 8.61
N LYS A 193 -26.12 31.05 7.66
CA LYS A 193 -27.10 29.98 7.41
C LYS A 193 -26.74 29.15 6.19
N PRO A 194 -26.93 27.81 6.23
CA PRO A 194 -27.41 27.02 7.37
C PRO A 194 -26.38 26.95 8.51
N ALA A 195 -26.85 27.05 9.77
CA ALA A 195 -26.01 27.03 10.96
C ALA A 195 -25.91 25.61 11.55
N PHE A 196 -24.70 25.14 11.79
CA PHE A 196 -24.42 23.78 12.28
C PHE A 196 -23.83 23.78 13.68
N VAL A 197 -24.18 22.76 14.48
CA VAL A 197 -23.56 22.49 15.78
C VAL A 197 -23.09 21.04 15.81
N PHE A 198 -21.82 20.84 16.13
CA PHE A 198 -21.17 19.55 16.30
C PHE A 198 -20.79 19.37 17.76
N ASP A 199 -21.61 18.61 18.47
CA ASP A 199 -21.40 18.32 19.89
C ASP A 199 -20.50 17.08 20.06
N GLY A 200 -19.23 17.34 20.36
CA GLY A 200 -18.22 16.32 20.64
C GLY A 200 -18.19 15.84 22.09
N ARG A 201 -19.00 16.42 22.98
CA ARG A 201 -18.98 16.16 24.43
C ARG A 201 -20.34 15.81 25.03
N LEU A 202 -21.39 15.71 24.20
CA LEU A 202 -22.76 15.42 24.63
C LEU A 202 -23.28 16.43 25.67
N LEU A 203 -22.90 17.70 25.49
CA LEU A 203 -23.14 18.77 26.44
C LEU A 203 -24.49 19.46 26.22
N VAL A 204 -24.91 19.64 24.96
CA VAL A 204 -26.03 20.51 24.60
C VAL A 204 -27.34 19.77 24.36
N ASP A 205 -28.46 20.45 24.57
CA ASP A 205 -29.78 19.94 24.23
C ASP A 205 -30.02 20.05 22.72
N ALA A 206 -29.72 18.96 22.01
CA ALA A 206 -29.86 18.88 20.56
C ALA A 206 -31.30 19.11 20.07
N GLU A 207 -32.34 18.76 20.85
CA GLU A 207 -33.72 18.99 20.44
C GLU A 207 -34.09 20.47 20.54
N ARG A 208 -33.68 21.13 21.63
CA ARG A 208 -33.86 22.58 21.78
C ARG A 208 -33.16 23.34 20.65
N LEU A 209 -31.91 23.02 20.37
CA LEU A 209 -31.13 23.66 19.29
C LEU A 209 -31.75 23.46 17.90
N ARG A 210 -32.30 22.28 17.62
CA ARG A 210 -33.02 22.03 16.35
C ARG A 210 -34.28 22.89 16.23
N LYS A 211 -35.01 23.13 17.34
CA LYS A 211 -36.18 24.04 17.36
C LYS A 211 -35.79 25.50 17.07
N ILE A 212 -34.62 25.95 17.53
CA ILE A 212 -34.07 27.27 17.20
C ILE A 212 -33.71 27.36 15.70
N GLY A 213 -33.35 26.23 15.09
CA GLY A 213 -33.10 26.11 13.65
C GLY A 213 -31.70 25.59 13.29
N PHE A 214 -30.92 25.13 14.28
CA PHE A 214 -29.59 24.54 14.04
C PHE A 214 -29.69 23.14 13.45
N ARG A 215 -28.70 22.80 12.61
CA ARG A 215 -28.42 21.41 12.24
C ARG A 215 -27.44 20.82 13.24
N VAL A 216 -27.96 19.98 14.15
CA VAL A 216 -27.18 19.43 15.26
C VAL A 216 -26.74 18.01 15.00
N THR A 217 -25.43 17.80 15.02
CA THR A 217 -24.77 16.49 14.99
C THR A 217 -24.10 16.22 16.32
N THR A 218 -24.31 15.03 16.87
CA THR A 218 -23.79 14.66 18.19
C THR A 218 -22.95 13.40 18.06
N ILE A 219 -21.82 13.34 18.74
CA ILE A 219 -20.97 12.13 18.73
C ILE A 219 -21.67 10.96 19.43
N GLY A 220 -21.50 9.75 18.91
CA GLY A 220 -22.11 8.54 19.46
C GLY A 220 -23.64 8.47 19.37
N ARG A 221 -24.28 9.36 18.61
CA ARG A 221 -25.72 9.35 18.33
C ARG A 221 -25.97 9.34 16.82
N PRO A 222 -26.99 8.62 16.33
CA PRO A 222 -27.36 8.65 14.91
C PRO A 222 -27.81 10.07 14.54
N SER A 223 -27.31 10.59 13.43
CA SER A 223 -27.82 11.83 12.82
C SER A 223 -29.18 11.53 12.20
N ALA A 224 -30.17 12.41 12.38
CA ALA A 224 -31.41 12.35 11.59
C ALA A 224 -31.02 12.35 10.10
N THR A 225 -31.56 11.40 9.33
CA THR A 225 -31.25 11.26 7.91
C THR A 225 -31.84 12.44 7.12
N LEU A 226 -31.31 12.69 5.92
CA LEU A 226 -31.87 13.70 5.01
C LEU A 226 -33.34 13.43 4.64
N GLU A 227 -33.82 12.19 4.82
CA GLU A 227 -35.22 11.77 4.65
C GLU A 227 -36.14 12.40 5.72
N ASP A 228 -35.71 12.50 6.99
CA ASP A 228 -36.50 13.11 8.07
C ASP A 228 -36.66 14.64 7.92
N LEU A 229 -35.75 15.29 7.18
CA LEU A 229 -35.76 16.73 6.94
C LEU A 229 -36.60 17.13 5.71
N ALA A 230 -37.02 16.16 4.90
CA ALA A 230 -37.88 16.40 3.74
C ALA A 230 -39.38 16.48 4.12
N GLU A 231 -39.81 15.83 5.20
CA GLU A 231 -41.22 15.80 5.62
C GLU A 231 -41.71 17.13 6.23
N ASN A 232 -40.81 18.01 6.68
CA ASN A 232 -41.18 19.26 7.37
C ASN A 232 -41.23 20.52 6.47
N ARG A 233 -41.37 20.35 5.14
CA ARG A 233 -41.63 21.46 4.20
C ARG A 233 -43.03 21.40 3.59
N TYR A 234 -44.04 21.56 4.42
CA TYR A 234 -45.30 22.18 3.98
C TYR A 234 -45.23 23.67 4.28
N ILE A 235 -44.63 24.44 3.37
CA ILE A 235 -44.97 25.85 3.20
C ILE A 235 -45.98 25.87 2.06
N SER A 236 -47.20 26.29 2.39
CA SER A 236 -48.33 26.48 1.51
C SER A 236 -47.99 27.40 0.33
N ILE A 237 -48.20 26.90 -0.90
CA ILE A 237 -48.25 27.73 -2.11
C ILE A 237 -49.66 27.57 -2.71
N PRO A 238 -50.33 28.66 -3.16
CA PRO A 238 -51.76 28.66 -3.47
C PRO A 238 -52.16 27.77 -4.65
N SER A 239 -53.36 27.21 -4.55
CA SER A 239 -54.05 26.41 -5.55
C SER A 239 -54.25 27.15 -6.88
N ALA A 240 -53.49 26.76 -7.90
CA ALA A 240 -53.90 26.89 -9.29
C ALA A 240 -53.24 25.78 -10.11
N TRP A 241 -53.97 25.29 -11.11
CA TRP A 241 -53.61 24.24 -12.09
C TRP A 241 -54.03 22.82 -11.71
N ASN A 242 -55.34 22.66 -11.81
CA ASN A 242 -56.11 21.44 -11.98
C ASN A 242 -55.80 20.80 -13.36
N PHE A 243 -55.43 19.52 -13.44
CA PHE A 243 -55.64 18.73 -14.66
C PHE A 243 -56.11 17.29 -14.36
N LYS A 244 -57.38 17.11 -14.71
CA LYS A 244 -58.24 15.94 -14.93
C LYS A 244 -57.61 14.53 -14.93
N LYS A 245 -58.28 13.68 -14.14
CA LYS A 245 -58.42 12.22 -14.30
C LYS A 245 -58.82 11.84 -15.73
N LEU A 246 -58.22 10.79 -16.25
CA LEU A 246 -58.74 9.99 -17.36
C LEU A 246 -58.62 8.50 -17.01
N ASP A 247 -59.69 7.79 -17.37
CA ASP A 247 -60.13 6.49 -16.86
C ASP A 247 -59.32 5.28 -17.35
N GLU A 248 -59.27 4.26 -16.48
CA GLU A 248 -58.94 2.86 -16.84
C GLU A 248 -60.05 2.21 -17.67
N PRO A 249 -59.71 1.18 -18.46
CA PRO A 249 -60.57 0.01 -18.56
C PRO A 249 -59.86 -1.28 -18.12
N ARG A 250 -60.65 -2.11 -17.42
CA ARG A 250 -60.31 -3.39 -16.80
C ARG A 250 -60.27 -4.56 -17.80
N GLY A 251 -59.38 -5.53 -17.50
CA GLY A 251 -59.44 -6.95 -17.95
C GLY A 251 -58.22 -7.36 -18.79
N SER A 252 -57.50 -8.45 -18.58
CA SER A 252 -57.71 -9.63 -17.74
C SER A 252 -56.41 -10.46 -17.60
N ARG A 253 -56.39 -11.34 -16.58
CA ARG A 253 -55.52 -12.52 -16.33
C ARG A 253 -54.09 -12.29 -15.80
N ARG A 254 -53.97 -12.56 -14.48
CA ARG A 254 -52.73 -12.79 -13.74
C ARG A 254 -52.18 -14.19 -14.05
N HIS A 255 -50.90 -14.27 -14.43
CA HIS A 255 -50.04 -15.46 -14.23
C HIS A 255 -49.18 -15.24 -12.97
N PRO A 256 -48.91 -16.29 -12.16
CA PRO A 256 -48.08 -16.16 -10.95
C PRO A 256 -46.59 -16.01 -11.31
N PRO A 257 -45.78 -15.34 -10.48
CA PRO A 257 -44.34 -15.23 -10.70
C PRO A 257 -43.64 -16.57 -10.43
N PRO A 258 -42.48 -16.84 -11.05
CA PRO A 258 -41.76 -18.09 -10.88
C PRO A 258 -41.14 -18.20 -9.49
N HIS A 259 -41.19 -19.42 -8.95
CA HIS A 259 -40.53 -19.84 -7.72
C HIS A 259 -39.01 -19.65 -7.81
N TYR A 260 -38.45 -18.79 -6.95
CA TYR A 260 -37.04 -18.83 -6.57
C TYR A 260 -36.88 -19.70 -5.30
N PRO A 261 -35.82 -20.52 -5.19
CA PRO A 261 -35.54 -21.28 -3.98
C PRO A 261 -35.18 -20.33 -2.82
N ALA A 262 -35.72 -20.64 -1.64
CA ALA A 262 -35.54 -19.86 -0.44
C ALA A 262 -34.05 -19.78 -0.01
N HIS A 263 -33.53 -18.56 0.09
CA HIS A 263 -32.31 -18.31 0.85
C HIS A 263 -32.54 -18.63 2.35
N PRO A 264 -31.55 -19.18 3.06
CA PRO A 264 -31.66 -19.38 4.50
C PRO A 264 -31.74 -18.02 5.19
N ARG A 265 -32.81 -17.83 5.98
CA ARG A 265 -32.97 -16.66 6.86
C ARG A 265 -31.82 -16.61 7.86
N LEU A 266 -30.89 -15.66 7.68
CA LEU A 266 -29.91 -15.29 8.71
C LEU A 266 -30.65 -14.90 10.01
N PRO A 267 -30.33 -15.52 11.17
CA PRO A 267 -31.01 -15.21 12.41
C PRO A 267 -30.48 -13.92 13.06
N ARG A 268 -31.41 -13.01 13.42
CA ARG A 268 -31.36 -12.11 14.61
C ARG A 268 -30.09 -11.27 14.92
N THR A 269 -29.29 -10.84 13.95
CA THR A 269 -28.15 -9.91 14.18
C THR A 269 -28.54 -8.58 14.83
N ARG A 270 -29.75 -8.05 14.55
CA ARG A 270 -30.24 -6.80 15.17
C ARG A 270 -30.50 -6.88 16.68
N ARG A 271 -30.93 -8.03 17.22
CA ARG A 271 -31.17 -8.18 18.68
C ARG A 271 -29.88 -8.44 19.45
N GLN A 272 -28.93 -9.16 18.88
CA GLN A 272 -27.64 -9.46 19.53
C GLN A 272 -26.77 -8.21 19.73
N ILE A 273 -26.69 -7.31 18.75
CA ILE A 273 -25.85 -6.09 18.87
C ILE A 273 -26.46 -5.09 19.88
N SER A 274 -27.78 -4.90 19.85
CA SER A 274 -28.51 -4.06 20.82
C SER A 274 -28.42 -4.63 22.25
N PHE A 275 -28.47 -5.96 22.39
CA PHE A 275 -28.25 -6.65 23.66
C PHE A 275 -26.79 -6.50 24.15
N PHE A 276 -25.82 -6.63 23.26
CA PHE A 276 -24.39 -6.45 23.57
C PHE A 276 -24.06 -5.02 24.02
N CYS A 277 -24.52 -4.00 23.30
CA CYS A 277 -24.29 -2.59 23.67
C CYS A 277 -24.92 -2.24 25.04
N ARG A 278 -26.14 -2.72 25.32
CA ARG A 278 -26.81 -2.51 26.62
C ARG A 278 -26.12 -3.25 27.77
N ARG A 279 -25.61 -4.46 27.53
CA ARG A 279 -24.91 -5.27 28.54
C ARG A 279 -23.53 -4.67 28.84
N PHE A 280 -22.80 -4.22 27.81
CA PHE A 280 -21.52 -3.54 27.95
C PHE A 280 -21.65 -2.23 28.75
N ALA A 281 -22.66 -1.40 28.46
CA ALA A 281 -22.94 -0.17 29.21
C ALA A 281 -23.24 -0.39 30.71
N ARG A 282 -23.78 -1.57 31.09
CA ARG A 282 -23.99 -1.94 32.50
C ARG A 282 -22.73 -2.49 33.18
N TYR A 283 -21.82 -3.14 32.44
CA TYR A 283 -20.55 -3.63 32.98
C TYR A 283 -19.55 -2.49 33.23
N THR A 284 -19.62 -1.39 32.48
CA THR A 284 -18.74 -0.23 32.69
C THR A 284 -19.04 0.55 33.97
N SER A 285 -20.18 0.30 34.63
CA SER A 285 -20.64 0.94 35.86
C SER A 285 -20.40 0.13 37.14
N SER A 286 -19.81 -1.05 37.06
CA SER A 286 -19.52 -1.89 38.23
C SER A 286 -18.14 -2.54 38.11
N SER A 287 -17.46 -2.63 39.25
CA SER A 287 -16.27 -3.44 39.53
C SER A 287 -14.92 -2.77 39.21
N ALA A 288 -14.32 -2.24 40.28
CA ALA A 288 -12.89 -1.99 40.41
C ALA A 288 -12.20 -3.30 40.80
N VAL A 289 -11.12 -3.65 40.11
CA VAL A 289 -10.09 -4.56 40.62
C VAL A 289 -8.87 -3.68 40.79
N ASN A 290 -8.31 -3.64 42.01
CA ASN A 290 -7.15 -2.83 42.35
C ASN A 290 -5.94 -3.29 41.51
N VAL A 291 -5.45 -2.38 40.67
CA VAL A 291 -4.30 -2.61 39.76
C VAL A 291 -2.99 -2.15 40.43
N GLU A 292 -3.06 -1.46 41.57
CA GLU A 292 -1.87 -0.96 42.28
C GLU A 292 -1.01 -2.09 42.86
N ASP A 293 -1.60 -3.13 43.47
CA ASP A 293 -0.84 -4.25 44.05
C ASP A 293 -0.07 -5.10 43.00
N ALA A 294 -0.54 -5.12 41.75
CA ALA A 294 0.08 -5.91 40.68
C ALA A 294 1.27 -5.19 40.02
N LEU A 295 1.29 -3.86 40.05
CA LEU A 295 2.38 -3.05 39.51
C LEU A 295 3.59 -2.99 40.46
N ASP A 296 3.35 -2.90 41.77
CA ASP A 296 4.44 -2.86 42.76
C ASP A 296 5.23 -4.16 42.82
N THR A 297 4.57 -5.30 42.60
CA THR A 297 5.21 -6.63 42.58
C THR A 297 6.10 -6.84 41.34
N VAL A 298 5.79 -6.18 40.22
CA VAL A 298 6.59 -6.27 38.98
C VAL A 298 7.77 -5.30 39.04
N ILE A 299 7.60 -4.15 39.68
CA ILE A 299 8.66 -3.14 39.83
C ILE A 299 9.68 -3.57 40.90
N SER A 300 9.27 -4.29 41.96
CA SER A 300 10.19 -4.75 43.01
C SER A 300 11.17 -5.86 42.58
N ASN A 301 10.86 -6.60 41.52
CA ASN A 301 11.65 -7.76 41.09
C ASN A 301 12.62 -7.47 39.93
N ALA A 302 12.72 -6.21 39.49
CA ALA A 302 13.59 -5.81 38.37
C ALA A 302 14.94 -5.23 38.80
N VAL A 303 15.31 -5.34 40.08
CA VAL A 303 16.61 -4.87 40.57
C VAL A 303 17.24 -5.96 41.44
N ASP A 304 18.26 -6.64 40.91
CA ASP A 304 19.36 -7.08 41.78
C ASP A 304 20.72 -7.10 41.02
N PRO A 305 21.83 -6.76 41.70
CA PRO A 305 23.16 -6.59 41.12
C PRO A 305 24.04 -7.82 41.35
N ALA A 306 24.89 -8.19 40.39
CA ALA A 306 26.00 -9.11 40.66
C ALA A 306 27.16 -8.96 39.66
N LEU A 307 28.11 -8.10 40.03
CA LEU A 307 29.51 -8.13 39.60
C LEU A 307 30.37 -8.50 40.83
N SER A 308 30.87 -9.73 40.87
CA SER A 308 32.04 -10.24 41.62
C SER A 308 32.08 -11.75 41.36
N GLY A 309 33.09 -12.39 40.77
CA GLY A 309 34.53 -12.29 40.98
C GLY A 309 34.98 -13.53 41.77
N SER A 310 35.68 -14.48 41.13
CA SER A 310 36.76 -15.26 41.76
C SER A 310 37.55 -16.10 40.74
N GLU A 311 38.87 -15.98 40.88
CA GLU A 311 39.91 -16.72 40.20
C GLU A 311 40.27 -18.05 40.90
N HIS A 312 41.04 -18.88 40.17
CA HIS A 312 42.00 -19.90 40.63
C HIS A 312 41.47 -21.23 41.21
N ASN A 313 41.75 -22.36 40.54
CA ASN A 313 42.94 -23.16 40.88
C ASN A 313 43.32 -24.22 39.83
N ARG A 314 44.61 -24.57 39.83
CA ARG A 314 45.37 -25.40 38.90
C ARG A 314 45.33 -26.92 39.19
N GLU A 315 45.77 -27.67 38.16
CA GLU A 315 46.74 -28.80 38.20
C GLU A 315 46.28 -30.26 38.41
N ARG A 316 46.50 -31.11 37.38
CA ARG A 316 47.33 -32.36 37.31
C ARG A 316 46.77 -33.31 36.22
N GLN A 317 47.46 -33.53 35.09
CA GLN A 317 48.60 -34.43 34.80
C GLN A 317 48.23 -35.89 34.44
N ARG A 318 48.87 -36.37 33.35
CA ARG A 318 49.18 -37.76 32.89
C ARG A 318 48.11 -38.47 32.05
N SER A 319 48.32 -38.65 30.74
CA SER A 319 49.24 -39.57 30.00
C SER A 319 48.58 -40.93 29.76
N ASP A 320 48.41 -41.31 28.50
CA ASP A 320 48.78 -42.64 27.99
C ASP A 320 48.80 -42.66 26.46
N ALA A 321 49.72 -43.47 25.94
CA ALA A 321 50.21 -43.49 24.58
C ALA A 321 49.70 -44.70 23.77
N ALA A 322 49.74 -44.53 22.44
CA ALA A 322 50.06 -45.49 21.38
C ALA A 322 49.27 -46.82 21.21
N THR A 323 48.78 -47.06 19.98
CA THR A 323 49.00 -48.23 19.08
C THR A 323 47.84 -48.25 18.03
N ALA A 324 48.07 -48.05 16.72
CA ALA A 324 48.67 -48.89 15.66
C ALA A 324 47.63 -49.72 14.85
N SER A 325 47.73 -49.63 13.50
CA SER A 325 47.28 -50.58 12.43
C SER A 325 45.77 -50.92 12.31
N ASP A 326 45.10 -51.06 11.17
CA ASP A 326 45.43 -51.24 9.74
C ASP A 326 44.18 -50.94 8.87
N PRO A 327 44.31 -50.75 7.53
CA PRO A 327 43.22 -50.37 6.62
C PRO A 327 42.56 -51.57 5.92
N PRO A 328 41.34 -51.40 5.37
CA PRO A 328 40.91 -52.16 4.19
C PRO A 328 40.46 -51.16 3.09
N SER A 329 41.09 -51.11 1.92
CA SER A 329 41.10 -52.08 0.81
C SER A 329 40.35 -51.48 -0.38
N ASN A 330 41.07 -51.35 -1.50
CA ASN A 330 40.55 -50.98 -2.81
C ASN A 330 39.48 -51.98 -3.27
N SER A 331 38.37 -51.48 -3.82
CA SER A 331 37.89 -51.79 -5.18
C SER A 331 36.37 -51.57 -5.30
N ARG A 332 35.96 -50.82 -6.32
CA ARG A 332 35.09 -51.33 -7.42
C ARG A 332 34.77 -50.21 -8.40
N SER A 333 35.44 -50.30 -9.54
CA SER A 333 35.04 -49.69 -10.81
C SER A 333 33.80 -50.42 -11.35
N GLY A 334 32.68 -49.70 -11.42
CA GLY A 334 31.54 -50.00 -12.29
C GLY A 334 31.43 -48.90 -13.37
N PRO A 335 30.84 -49.17 -14.54
CA PRO A 335 30.82 -48.24 -15.65
C PRO A 335 29.80 -47.12 -15.40
N GLY A 336 30.20 -45.86 -15.52
CA GLY A 336 29.26 -44.79 -15.89
C GLY A 336 29.44 -43.42 -15.26
N THR A 337 30.34 -43.19 -14.30
CA THR A 337 30.66 -41.83 -13.83
C THR A 337 32.10 -41.77 -13.33
N THR A 338 33.00 -41.32 -14.19
CA THR A 338 34.36 -40.96 -13.81
C THR A 338 34.39 -39.53 -13.28
N LEU A 339 35.26 -39.27 -12.32
CA LEU A 339 35.67 -37.92 -11.91
C LEU A 339 37.14 -37.75 -12.27
N THR A 340 37.52 -36.56 -12.72
CA THR A 340 38.94 -36.22 -12.93
C THR A 340 39.30 -35.03 -12.05
N GLN A 341 40.26 -35.24 -11.13
CA GLN A 341 40.82 -34.17 -10.31
C GLN A 341 41.89 -33.43 -11.14
N GLY A 342 41.60 -32.18 -11.48
CA GLY A 342 42.59 -31.26 -12.07
C GLY A 342 43.36 -30.50 -10.99
N PRO A 343 44.30 -29.62 -11.39
CA PRO A 343 45.06 -28.80 -10.44
C PRO A 343 44.18 -27.80 -9.68
N ASP A 344 43.13 -27.27 -10.31
CA ASP A 344 42.29 -26.19 -9.74
C ASP A 344 40.78 -26.47 -9.77
N ALA A 345 40.36 -27.59 -10.35
CA ALA A 345 38.95 -27.93 -10.52
C ALA A 345 38.72 -29.44 -10.52
N LEU A 346 37.52 -29.84 -10.11
CA LEU A 346 37.01 -31.20 -10.25
C LEU A 346 36.15 -31.32 -11.50
N THR A 347 36.49 -32.23 -12.41
CA THR A 347 35.70 -32.50 -13.62
C THR A 347 34.74 -33.65 -13.37
N VAL A 348 33.45 -33.42 -13.60
CA VAL A 348 32.39 -34.43 -13.46
C VAL A 348 31.95 -34.88 -14.86
N HIS A 349 32.44 -36.04 -15.31
CA HIS A 349 32.20 -36.53 -16.68
C HIS A 349 30.72 -36.82 -16.96
N ALA A 350 29.95 -37.22 -15.94
CA ALA A 350 28.50 -37.42 -16.07
C ALA A 350 27.71 -36.13 -16.39
N LEU A 351 28.33 -34.96 -16.23
CA LEU A 351 27.71 -33.65 -16.46
C LEU A 351 28.33 -32.96 -17.69
N ASN A 352 28.53 -33.69 -18.79
CA ASN A 352 29.16 -33.18 -20.02
C ASN A 352 30.57 -32.60 -19.78
N ASP A 353 31.40 -33.33 -19.04
CA ASP A 353 32.78 -32.92 -18.70
C ASP A 353 32.85 -31.54 -18.01
N THR A 354 31.84 -31.19 -17.22
CA THR A 354 31.82 -29.90 -16.52
C THR A 354 32.88 -29.87 -15.42
N ALA A 355 33.74 -28.84 -15.47
CA ALA A 355 34.76 -28.57 -14.47
C ALA A 355 34.26 -27.55 -13.42
N PHE A 356 34.26 -27.95 -12.15
CA PHE A 356 33.89 -27.11 -11.01
C PHE A 356 35.16 -26.67 -10.26
N PRO A 357 35.45 -25.36 -10.15
CA PRO A 357 36.60 -24.88 -9.40
C PRO A 357 36.55 -25.30 -7.93
N TYR A 358 37.68 -25.69 -7.34
CA TYR A 358 37.72 -26.15 -5.95
C TYR A 358 37.29 -25.07 -4.96
N VAL A 359 37.73 -23.83 -5.16
CA VAL A 359 37.32 -22.67 -4.37
C VAL A 359 35.80 -22.47 -4.44
N TRP A 360 35.21 -22.62 -5.64
CA TRP A 360 33.77 -22.51 -5.82
C TRP A 360 33.01 -23.63 -5.10
N LEU A 361 33.48 -24.87 -5.22
CA LEU A 361 32.89 -26.01 -4.51
C LEU A 361 32.90 -25.72 -3.00
N ARG A 362 34.09 -25.45 -2.42
CA ARG A 362 34.23 -25.17 -0.98
C ARG A 362 33.33 -24.03 -0.51
N ASP A 363 33.17 -22.98 -1.31
CA ASP A 363 32.30 -21.83 -1.05
C ASP A 363 30.80 -22.17 -1.14
N ALA A 364 30.45 -23.10 -2.03
CA ALA A 364 29.09 -23.54 -2.33
C ALA A 364 28.69 -24.82 -1.57
N CYS A 365 29.44 -25.21 -0.54
CA CYS A 365 29.19 -26.39 0.29
C CYS A 365 27.73 -26.44 0.79
N GLN A 366 27.07 -27.60 0.64
CA GLN A 366 25.68 -27.80 1.07
C GLN A 366 25.55 -28.52 2.42
N SER A 367 26.65 -28.74 3.15
CA SER A 367 26.61 -29.42 4.44
C SER A 367 25.89 -28.56 5.51
N PRO A 368 25.31 -29.18 6.56
CA PRO A 368 24.67 -28.47 7.68
C PRO A 368 25.56 -27.45 8.40
N GLU A 369 26.88 -27.62 8.30
CA GLU A 369 27.89 -26.72 8.87
C GLU A 369 28.09 -25.46 8.02
N SER A 370 27.86 -25.56 6.71
CA SER A 370 28.00 -24.43 5.75
C SER A 370 26.67 -23.79 5.38
N VAL A 371 25.55 -24.51 5.50
CA VAL A 371 24.20 -24.03 5.22
C VAL A 371 23.27 -24.46 6.34
N HIS A 372 22.59 -23.49 6.95
CA HIS A 372 21.68 -23.76 8.06
C HIS A 372 20.52 -24.66 7.62
N PRO A 373 20.25 -25.80 8.31
CA PRO A 373 19.30 -26.81 7.83
C PRO A 373 17.88 -26.32 7.57
N SER A 374 17.35 -25.41 8.40
CA SER A 374 15.99 -24.89 8.28
C SER A 374 15.87 -23.65 7.38
N THR A 375 16.70 -22.62 7.59
CA THR A 375 16.62 -21.36 6.84
C THR A 375 17.21 -21.44 5.44
N LYS A 376 18.01 -22.48 5.16
CA LYS A 376 18.77 -22.66 3.90
C LYS A 376 19.74 -21.50 3.60
N GLN A 377 20.10 -20.71 4.62
CA GLN A 377 21.05 -19.61 4.50
C GLN A 377 22.49 -20.09 4.75
N LYS A 378 23.44 -19.47 4.06
CA LYS A 378 24.87 -19.74 4.21
C LYS A 378 25.37 -19.29 5.59
N LEU A 379 26.17 -20.15 6.24
CA LEU A 379 26.79 -19.91 7.56
C LEU A 379 28.24 -19.44 7.46
N THR A 380 28.85 -19.57 6.29
CA THR A 380 30.25 -19.19 6.02
C THR A 380 30.31 -17.94 5.13
N LYS A 381 31.38 -17.15 5.26
CA LYS A 381 31.62 -16.04 4.34
C LYS A 381 32.51 -16.52 3.21
N THR A 382 32.28 -15.98 2.01
CA THR A 382 33.12 -16.32 0.85
C THR A 382 34.59 -15.94 1.04
N VAL A 383 34.87 -14.89 1.81
CA VAL A 383 36.25 -14.46 2.13
C VAL A 383 36.98 -15.40 3.08
N ASP A 384 36.27 -16.31 3.76
CA ASP A 384 36.88 -17.28 4.67
C ASP A 384 37.40 -18.52 3.93
N VAL A 385 37.11 -18.65 2.62
CA VAL A 385 37.57 -19.76 1.78
C VAL A 385 38.96 -19.46 1.25
N ASP A 386 39.93 -20.32 1.59
CA ASP A 386 41.30 -20.23 1.09
C ASP A 386 41.35 -20.48 -0.44
N GLU A 387 42.00 -19.60 -1.19
CA GLU A 387 42.21 -19.75 -2.64
C GLU A 387 43.04 -20.99 -2.98
N ALA A 388 43.91 -21.41 -2.06
CA ALA A 388 44.73 -22.62 -2.16
C ALA A 388 43.98 -23.90 -1.74
N ILE A 389 42.68 -23.84 -1.38
CA ILE A 389 41.93 -25.01 -0.94
C ILE A 389 41.90 -26.11 -2.01
N ARG A 390 42.22 -27.35 -1.63
CA ARG A 390 42.19 -28.52 -2.51
C ARG A 390 41.59 -29.73 -1.77
N PRO A 391 41.13 -30.77 -2.47
CA PRO A 391 40.81 -32.05 -1.83
C PRO A 391 42.04 -32.61 -1.12
N GLY A 392 41.86 -33.33 0.00
CA GLY A 392 42.93 -33.96 0.78
C GLY A 392 43.63 -35.16 0.11
N GLY A 393 43.86 -35.12 -1.21
CA GLY A 393 44.42 -36.19 -2.04
C GLY A 393 43.37 -36.91 -2.92
N GLU A 394 43.78 -37.95 -3.66
CA GLU A 394 42.87 -38.70 -4.55
C GLU A 394 41.67 -39.32 -3.79
N ALA A 395 41.91 -39.78 -2.55
CA ALA A 395 40.88 -40.31 -1.66
C ALA A 395 39.97 -39.23 -1.02
N GLY A 396 40.30 -37.94 -1.22
CA GLY A 396 39.55 -36.82 -0.69
C GLY A 396 38.25 -36.52 -1.46
N VAL A 397 38.01 -37.17 -2.60
CA VAL A 397 36.75 -37.04 -3.36
C VAL A 397 36.08 -38.40 -3.43
N LEU A 398 34.84 -38.46 -2.93
CA LEU A 398 34.03 -39.67 -2.91
C LEU A 398 32.79 -39.49 -3.79
N LEU A 399 32.51 -40.49 -4.62
CA LEU A 399 31.26 -40.58 -5.36
C LEU A 399 30.16 -41.09 -4.43
N VAL A 400 29.03 -40.38 -4.41
CA VAL A 400 27.81 -40.84 -3.74
C VAL A 400 26.94 -41.52 -4.81
N ALA A 401 26.57 -42.76 -4.57
CA ALA A 401 25.67 -43.54 -5.42
C ALA A 401 24.33 -43.78 -4.71
N LYS A 402 23.24 -43.90 -5.49
CA LYS A 402 21.92 -44.27 -4.94
C LYS A 402 21.96 -45.65 -4.30
N GLU A 403 21.05 -45.91 -3.35
CA GLU A 403 20.91 -47.19 -2.63
C GLU A 403 20.80 -48.42 -3.57
N ASN A 404 20.33 -48.23 -4.80
CA ASN A 404 20.20 -49.28 -5.82
C ASN A 404 21.52 -49.58 -6.59
N GLY A 405 22.62 -48.93 -6.22
CA GLY A 405 23.99 -49.42 -6.43
C GLY A 405 24.73 -49.00 -7.70
N ASN A 406 24.13 -48.29 -8.66
CA ASN A 406 24.80 -47.98 -9.95
C ASN A 406 24.54 -46.57 -10.52
N GLU A 407 23.77 -45.71 -9.87
CA GLU A 407 23.47 -44.36 -10.39
C GLU A 407 24.18 -43.28 -9.57
N PHE A 408 24.88 -42.37 -10.25
CA PHE A 408 25.47 -41.18 -9.65
C PHE A 408 24.40 -40.33 -8.97
N ASP A 409 24.63 -39.99 -7.70
CA ASP A 409 23.70 -39.24 -6.85
C ASP A 409 24.33 -37.97 -6.27
N GLY A 410 25.66 -37.86 -6.33
CA GLY A 410 26.37 -36.68 -5.86
C GLY A 410 27.85 -36.95 -5.59
N ILE A 411 28.51 -35.97 -4.97
CA ILE A 411 29.90 -36.07 -4.54
C ILE A 411 30.04 -35.59 -3.09
N GLU A 412 31.01 -36.18 -2.38
CA GLU A 412 31.53 -35.69 -1.11
C GLU A 412 33.00 -35.33 -1.28
N ILE A 413 33.43 -34.23 -0.67
CA ILE A 413 34.82 -33.76 -0.71
C ILE A 413 35.31 -33.50 0.71
N ALA A 414 36.42 -34.15 1.08
CA ALA A 414 37.22 -33.82 2.25
C ALA A 414 38.35 -32.88 1.85
N TRP A 415 38.41 -31.71 2.47
CA TRP A 415 39.30 -30.60 2.11
C TRP A 415 40.57 -30.57 2.96
N THR A 416 41.59 -29.86 2.49
CA THR A 416 42.87 -29.65 3.19
C THR A 416 42.72 -28.88 4.52
N ASP A 417 41.64 -28.13 4.71
CA ASP A 417 41.31 -27.44 5.97
C ASP A 417 40.61 -28.36 6.99
N GLY A 418 40.39 -29.63 6.64
CA GLY A 418 39.70 -30.63 7.45
C GLY A 418 38.17 -30.61 7.32
N HIS A 419 37.59 -29.67 6.57
CA HIS A 419 36.13 -29.60 6.35
C HIS A 419 35.66 -30.68 5.38
N ARG A 420 34.37 -31.06 5.48
CA ARG A 420 33.70 -31.96 4.54
C ARG A 420 32.51 -31.28 3.88
N SER A 421 32.47 -31.35 2.56
CA SER A 421 31.38 -30.81 1.76
C SER A 421 30.64 -31.90 1.00
N THR A 422 29.32 -31.77 0.92
CA THR A 422 28.45 -32.66 0.15
C THR A 422 27.71 -31.87 -0.92
N TYR A 423 27.46 -32.49 -2.07
CA TYR A 423 26.69 -31.91 -3.18
C TYR A 423 25.86 -33.01 -3.83
N SER A 424 24.57 -32.77 -4.02
CA SER A 424 23.71 -33.69 -4.78
C SER A 424 23.95 -33.54 -6.28
N LYS A 425 23.56 -34.55 -7.04
CA LYS A 425 23.56 -34.51 -8.51
C LYS A 425 22.74 -33.34 -9.03
N GLU A 426 21.54 -33.08 -8.49
CA GLU A 426 20.67 -31.99 -8.93
C GLU A 426 21.30 -30.63 -8.70
N PHE A 427 22.02 -30.45 -7.59
CA PHE A 427 22.78 -29.23 -7.32
C PHE A 427 23.86 -29.04 -8.38
N LEU A 428 24.68 -30.06 -8.63
CA LEU A 428 25.75 -29.98 -9.63
C LEU A 428 25.19 -29.74 -11.03
N GLU A 429 24.10 -30.42 -11.42
CA GLU A 429 23.39 -30.20 -12.69
C GLU A 429 22.90 -28.75 -12.82
N THR A 430 22.31 -28.21 -11.75
CA THR A 430 21.78 -26.83 -11.71
C THR A 430 22.88 -25.81 -12.01
N TYR A 431 24.05 -25.98 -11.40
CA TYR A 431 25.17 -25.04 -11.53
C TYR A 431 26.18 -25.41 -12.63
N ALA A 432 25.98 -26.52 -13.34
CA ALA A 432 26.89 -26.98 -14.39
C ALA A 432 26.96 -26.03 -15.59
N SER A 433 25.90 -25.26 -15.84
CA SER A 433 25.88 -24.28 -16.92
C SER A 433 24.94 -23.13 -16.64
N LYS A 434 25.17 -22.00 -17.33
CA LYS A 434 24.25 -20.85 -17.29
C LYS A 434 22.82 -21.23 -17.72
N ALA A 435 22.68 -22.11 -18.72
CA ALA A 435 21.38 -22.54 -19.21
C ALA A 435 20.64 -23.39 -18.17
N ALA A 436 21.33 -24.30 -17.50
CA ALA A 436 20.76 -25.09 -16.40
C ALA A 436 20.34 -24.20 -15.23
N LEU A 437 21.17 -23.23 -14.85
CA LEU A 437 20.85 -22.28 -13.79
C LEU A 437 19.64 -21.39 -14.14
N GLN A 438 19.56 -20.93 -15.39
CA GLN A 438 18.40 -20.18 -15.88
C GLN A 438 17.13 -21.02 -15.85
N LYS A 439 17.19 -22.29 -16.25
CA LYS A 439 16.06 -23.22 -16.18
C LYS A 439 15.62 -23.47 -14.74
N PHE A 440 16.56 -23.65 -13.82
CA PHE A 440 16.26 -23.81 -12.39
C PHE A 440 15.53 -22.60 -11.80
N HIS A 441 15.93 -21.38 -12.20
CA HIS A 441 15.26 -20.14 -11.80
C HIS A 441 14.03 -19.77 -12.64
N HIS A 442 13.66 -20.60 -13.62
CA HIS A 442 12.60 -20.35 -14.60
C HIS A 442 12.78 -19.07 -15.44
N ASP A 443 14.02 -18.62 -15.59
CA ASP A 443 14.36 -17.40 -16.33
C ASP A 443 14.39 -17.63 -17.86
N ASP A 444 14.57 -18.87 -18.30
CA ASP A 444 14.63 -19.28 -19.71
C ASP A 444 13.26 -19.19 -20.42
N ALA A 445 12.20 -19.47 -19.69
CA ALA A 445 10.84 -19.37 -20.18
C ALA A 445 10.30 -17.92 -20.21
N LEU A 446 11.04 -16.97 -19.61
CA LEU A 446 10.68 -15.56 -19.54
C LEU A 446 11.18 -14.77 -20.75
N LYS A 447 10.56 -15.02 -21.90
CA LYS A 447 10.83 -14.24 -23.11
C LYS A 447 10.12 -12.90 -23.04
N ARG A 448 10.84 -11.82 -22.73
CA ARG A 448 10.37 -10.44 -22.91
C ARG A 448 10.25 -10.13 -24.40
N ARG A 449 9.06 -10.28 -24.98
CA ARG A 449 8.81 -10.10 -26.41
C ARG A 449 8.45 -8.65 -26.69
N ALA A 450 9.34 -7.90 -27.35
CA ALA A 450 8.99 -6.55 -27.78
C ALA A 450 7.88 -6.60 -28.85
N TRP A 451 6.81 -5.84 -28.68
CA TRP A 451 5.70 -5.81 -29.66
C TRP A 451 6.17 -5.08 -30.92
N ILE A 452 6.30 -5.74 -32.06
CA ILE A 452 6.73 -5.14 -33.35
C ILE A 452 5.56 -5.19 -34.33
N ARG A 453 5.53 -4.39 -35.40
CA ARG A 453 4.44 -4.29 -36.40
C ARG A 453 3.75 -5.61 -36.82
N ASP A 454 4.49 -6.72 -36.94
CA ASP A 454 3.94 -8.04 -37.34
C ASP A 454 3.61 -8.96 -36.13
N ASP A 455 3.94 -8.49 -34.91
CA ASP A 455 3.75 -9.10 -33.58
C ASP A 455 3.15 -8.06 -32.59
N VAL A 456 2.38 -7.08 -33.08
CA VAL A 456 1.70 -6.15 -32.18
C VAL A 456 0.77 -7.03 -31.36
N LEU A 457 0.69 -6.80 -30.04
CA LEU A 457 -0.38 -7.36 -29.23
C LEU A 457 -1.71 -6.95 -29.86
N ASP A 458 -2.21 -7.80 -30.73
CA ASP A 458 -3.51 -7.64 -31.31
C ASP A 458 -4.49 -8.17 -30.28
N ILE A 459 -5.33 -7.25 -29.82
CA ILE A 459 -6.41 -7.49 -28.87
C ILE A 459 -7.28 -8.68 -29.31
N SER A 460 -7.40 -8.92 -30.61
CA SER A 460 -8.23 -9.98 -31.17
C SER A 460 -7.54 -11.35 -31.26
N THR A 461 -6.21 -11.41 -31.24
CA THR A 461 -5.46 -12.66 -31.48
C THR A 461 -4.53 -13.08 -30.34
N THR A 462 -4.28 -12.21 -29.35
CA THR A 462 -3.43 -12.56 -28.20
C THR A 462 -4.25 -13.32 -27.14
N PRO A 463 -4.02 -14.64 -26.94
CA PRO A 463 -4.92 -15.50 -26.19
C PRO A 463 -5.04 -15.18 -24.70
N ASP A 464 -3.98 -14.65 -24.07
CA ASP A 464 -3.94 -14.36 -22.62
C ASP A 464 -3.91 -12.86 -22.29
N LEU A 465 -4.02 -11.98 -23.29
CA LEU A 465 -4.04 -10.53 -23.05
C LEU A 465 -5.27 -10.11 -22.22
N PHE A 466 -6.38 -10.83 -22.35
CA PHE A 466 -7.58 -10.64 -21.54
C PHE A 466 -7.84 -11.92 -20.72
N VAL A 467 -7.81 -11.79 -19.40
CA VAL A 467 -8.13 -12.88 -18.47
C VAL A 467 -9.37 -12.54 -17.66
N GLN A 468 -10.13 -13.54 -17.22
CA GLN A 468 -11.27 -13.32 -16.34
C GLN A 468 -10.81 -13.26 -14.88
N TYR A 469 -11.40 -12.36 -14.09
CA TYR A 469 -11.04 -12.20 -12.67
C TYR A 469 -11.14 -13.53 -11.88
N LYS A 470 -12.17 -14.33 -12.14
CA LYS A 470 -12.38 -15.65 -11.54
C LYS A 470 -11.27 -16.67 -11.86
N ASP A 471 -10.61 -16.55 -13.01
CA ASP A 471 -9.57 -17.50 -13.41
C ASP A 471 -8.31 -17.29 -12.55
N LEU A 472 -8.15 -16.09 -11.99
CA LEU A 472 -7.07 -15.76 -11.07
C LEU A 472 -7.24 -16.41 -9.68
N ASP A 473 -8.28 -17.21 -9.45
CA ASP A 473 -8.41 -18.02 -8.24
C ASP A 473 -7.67 -19.35 -8.33
N THR A 474 -7.33 -19.81 -9.54
CA THR A 474 -6.55 -21.05 -9.74
C THR A 474 -5.06 -20.78 -9.98
N PRO A 475 -4.16 -21.69 -9.57
CA PRO A 475 -2.73 -21.57 -9.87
C PRO A 475 -2.42 -21.42 -11.36
N GLU A 476 -3.14 -22.14 -12.23
CA GLU A 476 -2.93 -22.12 -13.68
C GLU A 476 -3.35 -20.78 -14.29
N GLY A 477 -4.50 -20.23 -13.85
CA GLY A 477 -4.96 -18.92 -14.32
C GLY A 477 -4.04 -17.79 -13.86
N LYS A 478 -3.55 -17.84 -12.61
CA LYS A 478 -2.52 -16.90 -12.12
C LYS A 478 -1.23 -17.03 -12.94
N LEU A 479 -0.76 -18.24 -13.20
CA LEU A 479 0.48 -18.46 -13.95
C LEU A 479 0.36 -17.90 -15.38
N ARG A 480 -0.75 -18.13 -16.08
CA ARG A 480 -0.99 -17.57 -17.41
C ARG A 480 -0.97 -16.04 -17.38
N ALA A 481 -1.73 -15.43 -16.47
CA ALA A 481 -1.81 -13.97 -16.35
C ALA A 481 -0.47 -13.32 -16.00
N ILE A 482 0.30 -13.90 -15.06
CA ILE A 482 1.62 -13.38 -14.69
C ILE A 482 2.63 -13.61 -15.84
N THR A 483 2.56 -14.75 -16.53
CA THR A 483 3.42 -15.02 -17.70
C THR A 483 3.15 -14.02 -18.83
N GLN A 484 1.88 -13.71 -19.10
CA GLN A 484 1.48 -12.66 -20.03
C GLN A 484 2.05 -11.30 -19.59
N LEU A 485 1.83 -10.92 -18.33
CA LEU A 485 2.30 -9.64 -17.77
C LEU A 485 3.83 -9.51 -17.84
N VAL A 486 4.61 -10.54 -17.49
CA VAL A 486 6.08 -10.48 -17.52
C VAL A 486 6.62 -10.53 -18.95
N GLY A 487 6.03 -11.38 -19.80
CA GLY A 487 6.48 -11.59 -21.18
C GLY A 487 6.20 -10.37 -22.06
N ASP A 488 4.98 -9.84 -22.00
CA ASP A 488 4.54 -8.75 -22.85
C ASP A 488 4.52 -7.41 -22.13
N GLY A 489 4.40 -7.37 -20.80
CA GLY A 489 4.34 -6.12 -20.04
C GLY A 489 2.93 -5.56 -19.85
N LEU A 490 1.89 -6.30 -20.27
CA LEU A 490 0.50 -5.86 -20.24
C LEU A 490 -0.47 -7.04 -20.14
N VAL A 491 -1.46 -6.93 -19.25
CA VAL A 491 -2.61 -7.85 -19.15
C VAL A 491 -3.85 -7.07 -18.71
N PHE A 492 -5.00 -7.42 -19.27
CA PHE A 492 -6.31 -6.92 -18.87
C PHE A 492 -7.06 -8.02 -18.11
N VAL A 493 -7.69 -7.64 -17.00
CA VAL A 493 -8.51 -8.50 -16.17
C VAL A 493 -9.95 -8.02 -16.27
N LYS A 494 -10.82 -8.85 -16.83
CA LYS A 494 -12.25 -8.56 -17.02
C LYS A 494 -13.07 -9.05 -15.82
N GLY A 495 -14.14 -8.33 -15.50
CA GLY A 495 -15.11 -8.75 -14.48
C GLY A 495 -14.63 -8.61 -13.03
N VAL A 496 -13.76 -7.64 -12.76
CA VAL A 496 -13.32 -7.29 -11.40
C VAL A 496 -14.46 -6.51 -10.71
N PRO A 497 -14.98 -6.97 -9.56
CA PRO A 497 -16.14 -6.32 -8.92
C PRO A 497 -15.83 -4.88 -8.52
N THR A 498 -16.79 -3.98 -8.67
CA THR A 498 -16.59 -2.53 -8.48
C THR A 498 -17.04 -2.04 -7.12
N GLU A 499 -17.99 -2.73 -6.50
CA GLU A 499 -18.74 -2.32 -5.31
C GLU A 499 -17.83 -2.16 -4.08
N GLY A 500 -16.89 -3.08 -3.86
CA GLY A 500 -15.92 -3.00 -2.74
C GLY A 500 -14.82 -1.96 -2.95
N THR A 501 -14.41 -1.72 -4.20
CA THR A 501 -13.27 -0.84 -4.51
C THR A 501 -13.58 0.66 -4.31
N VAL A 502 -14.85 1.05 -4.45
CA VAL A 502 -15.34 2.43 -4.28
C VAL A 502 -14.97 3.01 -2.91
N GLU A 503 -14.95 2.20 -1.85
CA GLU A 503 -14.69 2.66 -0.47
C GLU A 503 -13.21 2.63 -0.06
N GLY A 504 -12.29 2.31 -0.99
CA GLY A 504 -10.94 1.73 -0.82
C GLY A 504 -9.92 2.23 0.22
N ASP A 505 -10.27 3.16 1.12
CA ASP A 505 -9.50 3.52 2.33
C ASP A 505 -10.36 3.61 3.62
N ARG A 506 -11.68 3.41 3.54
CA ARG A 506 -12.61 3.47 4.69
C ARG A 506 -12.87 2.12 5.34
N THR A 507 -12.33 1.06 4.75
CA THR A 507 -12.66 -0.32 5.07
C THR A 507 -11.38 -1.14 5.31
N GLY A 508 -11.45 -2.09 6.23
CA GLY A 508 -10.30 -2.91 6.64
C GLY A 508 -9.79 -3.85 5.53
N PRO A 509 -8.78 -4.69 5.82
CA PRO A 509 -8.33 -5.74 4.91
C PRO A 509 -9.51 -6.61 4.43
N GLY A 510 -9.65 -6.80 3.12
CA GLY A 510 -10.68 -7.68 2.54
C GLY A 510 -11.92 -6.99 1.94
N GLU A 511 -12.03 -5.67 1.97
CA GLU A 511 -13.21 -4.95 1.45
C GLU A 511 -12.94 -4.14 0.15
N CYS A 512 -11.70 -4.05 -0.32
CA CYS A 512 -11.34 -3.35 -1.57
C CYS A 512 -10.84 -4.34 -2.63
N GLU A 513 -11.60 -4.54 -3.71
CA GLU A 513 -11.29 -5.55 -4.73
C GLU A 513 -10.04 -5.23 -5.55
N LEU A 514 -9.66 -3.95 -5.66
CA LEU A 514 -8.37 -3.59 -6.24
C LEU A 514 -7.19 -4.12 -5.39
N LYS A 515 -7.31 -4.07 -4.05
CA LYS A 515 -6.27 -4.63 -3.16
C LYS A 515 -6.23 -6.15 -3.29
N THR A 516 -7.39 -6.81 -3.31
CA THR A 516 -7.50 -8.26 -3.56
C THR A 516 -6.89 -8.65 -4.91
N LEU A 517 -7.19 -7.91 -5.98
CA LEU A 517 -6.61 -8.14 -7.30
C LEU A 517 -5.09 -7.97 -7.27
N ALA A 518 -4.58 -6.91 -6.66
CA ALA A 518 -3.14 -6.67 -6.53
C ALA A 518 -2.44 -7.83 -5.82
N GLU A 519 -3.00 -8.32 -4.72
CA GLU A 519 -2.51 -9.48 -3.96
C GLU A 519 -2.51 -10.78 -4.77
N LYS A 520 -3.33 -10.91 -5.82
CA LYS A 520 -3.24 -12.07 -6.74
C LYS A 520 -1.95 -12.05 -7.57
N PHE A 521 -1.37 -10.87 -7.83
CA PHE A 521 -0.14 -10.69 -8.62
C PHE A 521 1.12 -10.46 -7.77
N GLY A 522 1.06 -9.65 -6.72
CA GLY A 522 2.23 -9.20 -5.97
C GLY A 522 1.88 -8.42 -4.71
N GLU A 523 2.90 -7.82 -4.08
CA GLU A 523 2.72 -6.92 -2.94
C GLU A 523 2.43 -5.50 -3.41
N ILE A 524 1.51 -4.80 -2.74
CA ILE A 524 1.20 -3.40 -3.03
C ILE A 524 2.32 -2.51 -2.51
N ARG A 525 2.84 -1.65 -3.40
CA ARG A 525 3.78 -0.61 -3.02
C ARG A 525 3.03 0.61 -2.50
N GLU A 526 3.20 0.92 -1.22
CA GLU A 526 2.71 2.16 -0.64
C GLU A 526 3.55 3.35 -1.13
N THR A 527 2.88 4.44 -1.46
CA THR A 527 3.50 5.71 -1.88
C THR A 527 2.89 6.86 -1.10
N PHE A 528 3.34 8.09 -1.33
CA PHE A 528 2.67 9.26 -0.73
C PHE A 528 1.25 9.49 -1.28
N TYR A 529 0.86 8.81 -2.36
CA TYR A 529 -0.54 8.72 -2.82
C TYR A 529 -1.37 7.67 -2.05
N GLY A 530 -0.77 6.97 -1.09
CA GLY A 530 -1.36 5.83 -0.36
C GLY A 530 -1.10 4.48 -1.03
N LYS A 531 -1.76 3.43 -0.51
CA LYS A 531 -1.75 2.08 -1.08
C LYS A 531 -2.63 1.96 -2.33
N VAL A 532 -3.67 2.78 -2.40
CA VAL A 532 -4.56 2.93 -3.55
C VAL A 532 -4.91 4.41 -3.70
N TRP A 533 -5.18 4.88 -4.92
CA TRP A 533 -5.58 6.26 -5.17
C TRP A 533 -6.67 6.34 -6.25
N ASP A 534 -7.47 7.40 -6.19
CA ASP A 534 -8.58 7.62 -7.11
C ASP A 534 -8.17 8.52 -8.29
N VAL A 535 -8.41 8.04 -9.50
CA VAL A 535 -8.33 8.81 -10.75
C VAL A 535 -9.74 9.19 -11.18
N VAL A 536 -10.20 10.30 -10.62
CA VAL A 536 -11.52 10.88 -10.84
C VAL A 536 -11.38 12.18 -11.61
N SER A 537 -12.09 12.29 -12.73
CA SER A 537 -12.21 13.57 -13.44
C SER A 537 -13.02 14.54 -12.59
N ARG A 538 -12.41 15.62 -12.12
CA ARG A 538 -13.09 16.72 -11.43
C ARG A 538 -12.93 17.98 -12.28
N ARG A 539 -13.99 18.80 -12.41
CA ARG A 539 -13.98 20.01 -13.25
C ARG A 539 -12.91 21.04 -12.84
N ASP A 540 -12.40 20.98 -11.61
CA ASP A 540 -11.44 21.94 -11.04
C ASP A 540 -10.12 21.29 -10.53
N SER A 541 -9.58 20.27 -11.21
CA SER A 541 -8.42 19.54 -10.69
C SER A 541 -7.05 20.18 -11.00
N LYS A 542 -6.12 20.12 -10.03
CA LYS A 542 -4.74 20.64 -10.10
C LYS A 542 -3.71 19.69 -10.72
N ASN A 543 -4.09 18.46 -11.06
CA ASN A 543 -3.23 17.47 -11.73
C ASN A 543 -3.87 17.06 -13.07
N ILE A 544 -3.08 17.09 -14.15
CA ILE A 544 -3.54 16.77 -15.51
C ILE A 544 -4.19 15.39 -15.60
N ALA A 545 -3.75 14.42 -14.78
CA ALA A 545 -4.33 13.08 -14.70
C ALA A 545 -5.84 13.10 -14.35
N TYR A 546 -6.29 14.15 -13.66
CA TYR A 546 -7.67 14.34 -13.17
C TYR A 546 -8.48 15.37 -13.97
N THR A 547 -7.97 15.81 -15.14
CA THR A 547 -8.68 16.70 -16.08
C THR A 547 -9.38 15.92 -17.19
N ASP A 548 -10.09 16.56 -18.11
CA ASP A 548 -10.68 15.95 -19.32
C ASP A 548 -9.74 16.03 -20.56
N LEU A 549 -8.59 16.68 -20.41
CA LEU A 549 -7.58 16.87 -21.45
C LEU A 549 -6.84 15.56 -21.79
N ASP A 550 -6.20 15.56 -22.95
CA ASP A 550 -5.29 14.49 -23.39
C ASP A 550 -4.11 14.38 -22.43
N LEU A 551 -3.79 13.16 -22.01
CA LEU A 551 -2.58 12.88 -21.25
C LEU A 551 -1.64 12.07 -22.13
N GLY A 552 -0.55 12.72 -22.55
CA GLY A 552 0.46 12.12 -23.42
C GLY A 552 1.16 10.92 -22.79
N LEU A 553 1.95 10.21 -23.61
CA LEU A 553 2.66 9.00 -23.20
C LEU A 553 3.65 9.31 -22.07
N HIS A 554 3.53 8.57 -20.97
CA HIS A 554 4.38 8.73 -19.79
C HIS A 554 4.53 7.43 -19.00
N GLN A 555 5.41 7.49 -18.01
CA GLN A 555 5.58 6.50 -16.95
C GLN A 555 5.48 7.21 -15.60
N ASP A 556 4.91 6.51 -14.63
CA ASP A 556 4.61 7.07 -13.33
C ASP A 556 5.81 7.02 -12.39
N LEU A 557 5.90 8.04 -11.53
CA LEU A 557 6.84 8.15 -10.41
C LEU A 557 8.33 8.06 -10.77
N LEU A 558 8.74 8.56 -11.95
CA LEU A 558 10.16 8.58 -12.33
C LEU A 558 11.05 9.46 -11.44
N TYR A 559 10.45 10.30 -10.59
CA TYR A 559 11.15 11.05 -9.54
C TYR A 559 11.46 10.22 -8.28
N PHE A 560 11.18 8.91 -8.29
CA PHE A 560 11.62 7.96 -7.25
C PHE A 560 12.98 7.39 -7.62
N GLU A 561 13.79 7.07 -6.60
CA GLU A 561 15.02 6.30 -6.79
C GLU A 561 14.75 4.96 -7.50
N ASN A 562 13.71 4.27 -7.06
CA ASN A 562 13.26 3.01 -7.64
C ASN A 562 11.78 3.13 -8.03
N PRO A 563 11.44 3.59 -9.24
CA PRO A 563 10.04 3.72 -9.65
C PRO A 563 9.33 2.35 -9.62
N PRO A 564 8.04 2.29 -9.23
CA PRO A 564 7.32 1.01 -9.13
C PRO A 564 7.33 0.25 -10.45
N ARG A 565 7.46 -1.08 -10.36
CA ARG A 565 7.60 -1.91 -11.56
C ARG A 565 6.29 -2.04 -12.32
N TYR A 566 5.20 -2.28 -11.62
CA TYR A 566 3.89 -2.50 -12.24
C TYR A 566 2.85 -1.54 -11.66
N GLN A 567 1.89 -1.19 -12.49
CA GLN A 567 0.75 -0.35 -12.14
C GLN A 567 -0.54 -1.07 -12.49
N ILE A 568 -1.54 -0.96 -11.61
CA ILE A 568 -2.89 -1.45 -11.84
C ILE A 568 -3.83 -0.25 -11.92
N LEU A 569 -4.70 -0.23 -12.93
CA LEU A 569 -5.82 0.71 -13.02
C LEU A 569 -7.11 -0.08 -13.19
N HIS A 570 -8.01 0.00 -12.20
CA HIS A 570 -9.32 -0.64 -12.20
C HIS A 570 -10.43 0.37 -12.47
N CYS A 571 -11.22 0.12 -13.51
CA CYS A 571 -12.31 0.97 -13.96
C CYS A 571 -13.57 0.70 -13.14
N LEU A 572 -13.92 1.67 -12.31
CA LEU A 572 -15.12 1.63 -11.48
C LEU A 572 -16.31 2.26 -12.21
N ARG A 573 -16.05 3.30 -13.01
CA ARG A 573 -17.07 3.98 -13.81
C ARG A 573 -16.50 4.48 -15.13
N ASN A 574 -17.26 4.29 -16.22
CA ASN A 574 -16.93 4.87 -17.52
C ASN A 574 -18.19 5.24 -18.31
N ARG A 575 -18.65 6.49 -18.13
CA ARG A 575 -19.84 7.07 -18.76
C ARG A 575 -19.53 8.25 -19.68
N VAL A 576 -18.29 8.32 -20.19
CA VAL A 576 -17.79 9.40 -21.05
C VAL A 576 -17.56 8.90 -22.49
N ALA A 577 -17.59 9.82 -23.46
CA ALA A 577 -17.15 9.59 -24.84
C ALA A 577 -15.67 9.97 -24.96
N GLY A 578 -14.84 9.07 -25.50
CA GLY A 578 -13.38 9.20 -25.47
C GLY A 578 -12.78 8.58 -24.20
N GLY A 579 -11.56 8.98 -23.84
CA GLY A 579 -10.90 8.49 -22.62
C GLY A 579 -10.33 7.08 -22.80
N THR A 580 -10.17 6.67 -24.05
CA THR A 580 -9.46 5.47 -24.51
C THR A 580 -8.06 5.46 -23.92
N SER A 581 -7.70 4.37 -23.25
CA SER A 581 -6.35 4.13 -22.76
C SER A 581 -5.46 3.74 -23.94
N ILE A 582 -4.27 4.32 -23.98
CA ILE A 582 -3.26 4.04 -25.01
C ILE A 582 -2.05 3.44 -24.32
N PHE A 583 -1.51 2.34 -24.86
CA PHE A 583 -0.31 1.67 -24.37
C PHE A 583 0.71 1.53 -25.50
N VAL A 584 1.99 1.78 -25.20
CA VAL A 584 3.10 1.66 -26.15
C VAL A 584 4.26 0.92 -25.53
N ASP A 585 4.74 -0.14 -26.19
CA ASP A 585 5.93 -0.87 -25.74
C ASP A 585 7.21 -0.12 -26.13
N SER A 586 7.84 0.50 -25.14
CA SER A 586 9.07 1.25 -25.36
C SER A 586 10.31 0.39 -25.57
N LEU A 587 10.26 -0.92 -25.28
CA LEU A 587 11.37 -1.80 -25.64
C LEU A 587 11.49 -1.90 -27.16
N ARG A 588 10.37 -1.90 -27.90
CA ARG A 588 10.37 -1.80 -29.36
C ARG A 588 11.05 -0.51 -29.81
N ALA A 589 10.64 0.63 -29.27
CA ALA A 589 11.21 1.93 -29.63
C ALA A 589 12.73 1.99 -29.36
N ALA A 590 13.18 1.49 -28.21
CA ALA A 590 14.59 1.43 -27.85
C ALA A 590 15.36 0.43 -28.74
N ALA A 591 14.78 -0.72 -29.06
CA ALA A 591 15.39 -1.69 -29.99
C ALA A 591 15.50 -1.15 -31.41
N CYS A 592 14.48 -0.45 -31.91
CA CYS A 592 14.50 0.23 -33.20
C CYS A 592 15.55 1.34 -33.23
N THR A 593 15.65 2.13 -32.16
CA THR A 593 16.68 3.17 -32.00
C THR A 593 18.07 2.55 -31.99
N ARG A 594 18.31 1.49 -31.21
CA ARG A 594 19.58 0.75 -31.20
C ARG A 594 19.99 0.24 -32.59
N ARG A 595 19.03 -0.24 -33.37
CA ARG A 595 19.28 -0.81 -34.70
C ARG A 595 19.59 0.28 -35.74
N LYS A 596 18.86 1.39 -35.73
CA LYS A 596 18.95 2.42 -36.78
C LYS A 596 19.90 3.57 -36.42
N TYR A 597 20.03 3.88 -35.14
CA TYR A 597 20.72 5.03 -34.58
C TYR A 597 21.54 4.61 -33.35
N PRO A 598 22.58 3.76 -33.51
CA PRO A 598 23.31 3.18 -32.38
C PRO A 598 24.04 4.21 -31.51
N ALA A 599 24.56 5.30 -32.11
CA ALA A 599 25.21 6.37 -31.35
C ALA A 599 24.21 7.14 -30.47
N GLU A 600 23.02 7.41 -31.00
CA GLU A 600 21.92 8.06 -30.28
C GLU A 600 21.36 7.15 -29.18
N PHE A 601 21.28 5.84 -29.42
CA PHE A 601 20.95 4.88 -28.37
C PHE A 601 21.94 4.94 -27.21
N ASP A 602 23.24 4.91 -27.51
CA ASP A 602 24.30 5.01 -26.48
C ASP A 602 24.24 6.34 -25.73
N LEU A 603 23.91 7.44 -26.42
CA LEU A 603 23.73 8.76 -25.80
C LEU A 603 22.53 8.77 -24.84
N LEU A 604 21.38 8.24 -25.26
CA LEU A 604 20.17 8.12 -24.43
C LEU A 604 20.35 7.17 -23.23
N ALA A 605 21.29 6.22 -23.33
CA ALA A 605 21.60 5.29 -22.26
C ALA A 605 22.59 5.85 -21.22
N LYS A 606 23.37 6.87 -21.58
CA LYS A 606 24.40 7.47 -20.70
C LYS A 606 24.00 8.81 -20.12
N THR A 607 23.14 9.56 -20.80
CA THR A 607 22.77 10.93 -20.40
C THR A 607 21.72 10.87 -19.28
N PRO A 608 21.99 11.43 -18.08
CA PRO A 608 20.99 11.51 -17.01
C PRO A 608 19.83 12.42 -17.40
N VAL A 609 18.60 11.99 -17.15
CA VAL A 609 17.39 12.81 -17.27
C VAL A 609 16.81 13.02 -15.88
N ALA A 610 16.70 14.28 -15.47
CA ALA A 610 16.14 14.64 -14.18
C ALA A 610 14.60 14.60 -14.20
N PHE A 611 14.01 14.12 -13.12
CA PHE A 611 12.58 14.11 -12.85
C PHE A 611 12.35 14.66 -11.45
N HIS A 612 11.27 15.43 -11.26
CA HIS A 612 10.93 15.94 -9.94
C HIS A 612 9.42 16.03 -9.70
N TYR A 613 9.07 16.04 -8.43
CA TYR A 613 7.73 16.36 -7.94
C TYR A 613 7.90 17.33 -6.77
N ILE A 614 7.64 18.61 -7.02
CA ILE A 614 7.70 19.69 -6.03
C ILE A 614 6.29 20.25 -5.89
N ASN A 615 5.44 19.54 -5.15
CA ASN A 615 4.04 19.88 -5.00
C ASN A 615 3.44 19.19 -3.76
N ASP A 616 2.34 19.71 -3.24
CA ASP A 616 1.55 19.10 -2.15
C ASP A 616 2.37 18.72 -0.90
N GLY A 617 3.34 19.57 -0.52
CA GLY A 617 4.22 19.31 0.63
C GLY A 617 5.32 18.27 0.37
N HIS A 618 5.42 17.72 -0.84
CA HIS A 618 6.47 16.80 -1.25
C HIS A 618 7.51 17.49 -2.13
N HIS A 619 8.78 17.12 -1.91
CA HIS A 619 9.90 17.51 -2.75
C HIS A 619 10.70 16.26 -3.06
N LEU A 620 10.41 15.66 -4.21
CA LEU A 620 11.08 14.45 -4.71
C LEU A 620 11.84 14.80 -5.98
N HIS A 621 13.03 14.23 -6.12
CA HIS A 621 13.88 14.43 -7.28
C HIS A 621 14.72 13.18 -7.51
N GLN A 622 14.78 12.72 -8.76
CA GLN A 622 15.72 11.68 -9.16
C GLN A 622 16.14 11.81 -10.62
N THR A 623 17.34 11.31 -10.93
CA THR A 623 17.83 11.20 -12.31
C THR A 623 17.82 9.75 -12.81
N HIS A 624 17.39 9.55 -14.05
CA HIS A 624 17.45 8.28 -14.77
C HIS A 624 17.83 8.51 -16.23
N PRO A 625 18.64 7.67 -16.89
CA PRO A 625 18.81 7.77 -18.34
C PRO A 625 17.52 7.36 -19.05
N THR A 626 17.24 7.90 -20.24
CA THR A 626 16.05 7.52 -21.02
C THR A 626 16.01 6.01 -21.28
N ILE A 627 17.17 5.40 -21.53
CA ILE A 627 17.30 3.95 -21.76
C ILE A 627 18.21 3.34 -20.69
N GLN A 628 17.63 2.65 -19.71
CA GLN A 628 18.42 1.91 -18.72
C GLN A 628 18.90 0.60 -19.34
N THR A 629 20.22 0.38 -19.40
CA THR A 629 20.80 -0.90 -19.83
C THR A 629 21.20 -1.75 -18.63
N GLY A 630 20.92 -3.05 -18.69
CA GLY A 630 21.39 -4.05 -17.74
C GLY A 630 22.61 -4.83 -18.25
N PRO A 631 23.12 -5.80 -17.47
CA PRO A 631 24.22 -6.67 -17.89
C PRO A 631 23.90 -7.41 -19.20
N SER A 632 24.95 -7.70 -19.99
CA SER A 632 24.82 -8.43 -21.27
C SER A 632 24.24 -9.82 -21.06
N GLN A 633 23.29 -10.23 -21.89
CA GLN A 633 22.77 -11.60 -21.89
C GLN A 633 23.76 -12.61 -22.50
N SER A 634 24.71 -12.16 -23.34
CA SER A 634 25.72 -13.01 -24.00
C SER A 634 27.12 -12.74 -23.43
N LEU A 635 27.71 -13.76 -22.82
CA LEU A 635 29.16 -14.02 -22.85
C LEU A 635 29.48 -15.37 -23.50
N ILE A 636 28.45 -16.09 -23.96
CA ILE A 636 28.58 -17.28 -24.79
C ILE A 636 28.11 -16.82 -26.17
N SER A 637 28.96 -17.04 -27.18
CA SER A 637 28.77 -16.77 -28.62
C SER A 637 28.59 -15.31 -29.08
N THR A 638 29.43 -14.39 -28.61
CA THR A 638 29.72 -13.18 -29.41
C THR A 638 30.90 -13.51 -30.36
N PRO A 639 30.76 -13.35 -31.69
CA PRO A 639 31.88 -13.52 -32.61
C PRO A 639 33.07 -12.64 -32.19
N PRO A 640 34.33 -13.07 -32.41
CA PRO A 640 35.50 -12.26 -32.11
C PRO A 640 35.36 -10.87 -32.75
N GLY A 641 35.39 -9.81 -31.93
CA GLY A 641 35.25 -8.41 -32.37
C GLY A 641 33.85 -7.79 -32.25
N ALA A 642 32.80 -8.55 -31.92
CA ALA A 642 31.46 -8.01 -31.67
C ALA A 642 31.28 -7.59 -30.20
N LYS A 643 30.90 -6.31 -29.96
CA LYS A 643 30.60 -5.85 -28.60
C LYS A 643 29.36 -6.58 -28.06
N PRO A 644 29.40 -7.16 -26.83
CA PRO A 644 28.25 -7.81 -26.23
C PRO A 644 27.10 -6.81 -26.08
N LYS A 645 25.94 -7.14 -26.66
CA LYS A 645 24.75 -6.27 -26.61
C LYS A 645 24.20 -6.25 -25.20
N LYS A 646 24.30 -5.11 -24.52
CA LYS A 646 23.63 -4.88 -23.23
C LYS A 646 22.13 -5.05 -23.38
N ARG A 647 21.51 -5.70 -22.39
CA ARG A 647 20.04 -5.87 -22.34
C ARG A 647 19.40 -4.52 -22.04
N ILE A 648 18.29 -4.19 -22.69
CA ILE A 648 17.49 -3.02 -22.30
C ILE A 648 16.70 -3.45 -21.04
N ALA A 649 17.01 -2.84 -19.90
CA ALA A 649 16.41 -3.18 -18.62
C ALA A 649 15.04 -2.51 -18.48
N SER A 650 15.02 -1.18 -18.62
CA SER A 650 13.83 -0.34 -18.50
C SER A 650 13.97 0.93 -19.34
N ILE A 651 12.85 1.62 -19.54
CA ILE A 651 12.79 2.94 -20.16
C ILE A 651 12.34 3.95 -19.10
N ASN A 652 12.77 5.20 -19.27
CA ASN A 652 12.41 6.34 -18.43
C ASN A 652 11.99 7.52 -19.33
N TYR A 653 10.69 7.69 -19.52
CA TYR A 653 10.12 8.78 -20.29
C TYR A 653 8.81 9.25 -19.66
N SER A 654 8.82 10.47 -19.14
CA SER A 654 7.65 11.08 -18.50
C SER A 654 7.71 12.61 -18.62
N PRO A 655 7.37 13.17 -19.81
CA PRO A 655 7.43 14.61 -20.05
C PRO A 655 6.69 15.47 -18.99
N PRO A 656 5.52 15.07 -18.46
CA PRO A 656 4.82 15.87 -17.45
C PRO A 656 5.60 16.06 -16.14
N PHE A 657 6.56 15.18 -15.83
CA PHE A 657 7.32 15.19 -14.57
C PHE A 657 8.84 15.37 -14.81
N GLN A 658 9.25 15.67 -16.03
CA GLN A 658 10.64 15.94 -16.37
C GLN A 658 11.07 17.27 -15.74
N ALA A 659 12.13 17.22 -14.94
CA ALA A 659 12.76 18.40 -14.36
C ALA A 659 13.70 19.07 -15.39
N PRO A 660 14.17 20.30 -15.15
CA PRO A 660 15.22 20.90 -15.97
C PRO A 660 16.42 19.96 -16.11
N LEU A 661 16.87 19.73 -17.34
CA LEU A 661 18.02 18.88 -17.62
C LEU A 661 19.31 19.53 -17.06
N PRO A 662 20.29 18.73 -16.61
CA PRO A 662 21.59 19.24 -16.18
C PRO A 662 22.26 20.12 -17.24
N LEU A 663 22.98 21.16 -16.81
CA LEU A 663 23.63 22.12 -17.72
C LEU A 663 24.69 21.47 -18.64
N ASP A 664 25.26 20.35 -18.21
CA ASP A 664 26.22 19.53 -18.95
C ASP A 664 25.55 18.52 -19.91
N THR A 665 24.22 18.56 -20.07
CA THR A 665 23.50 17.72 -21.02
C THR A 665 23.99 18.01 -22.46
N PRO A 666 24.48 16.99 -23.20
CA PRO A 666 24.94 17.17 -24.57
C PRO A 666 23.84 17.69 -25.50
N LYS A 667 24.14 18.64 -26.39
CA LYS A 667 23.15 19.21 -27.34
C LYS A 667 22.54 18.14 -28.25
N GLU A 668 23.32 17.11 -28.59
CA GLU A 668 22.92 15.98 -29.42
C GLU A 668 21.81 15.14 -28.76
N PHE A 669 21.68 15.21 -27.43
CA PHE A 669 20.68 14.47 -26.66
C PHE A 669 19.26 14.80 -27.15
N TYR A 670 18.96 16.06 -27.40
CA TYR A 670 17.64 16.50 -27.88
C TYR A 670 17.29 15.88 -29.24
N GLY A 671 18.28 15.76 -30.14
CA GLY A 671 18.12 15.11 -31.44
C GLY A 671 17.94 13.59 -31.31
N ALA A 672 18.68 12.96 -30.40
CA ALA A 672 18.54 11.54 -30.08
C ALA A 672 17.16 11.22 -29.48
N LEU A 673 16.71 12.02 -28.52
CA LEU A 673 15.41 11.86 -27.87
C LEU A 673 14.27 12.03 -28.89
N LYS A 674 14.35 13.01 -29.79
CA LYS A 674 13.38 13.19 -30.87
C LYS A 674 13.27 11.96 -31.78
N LYS A 675 14.39 11.30 -32.12
CA LYS A 675 14.39 10.08 -32.93
C LYS A 675 13.75 8.90 -32.19
N PHE A 676 14.01 8.78 -30.89
CA PHE A 676 13.40 7.76 -30.03
C PHE A 676 11.89 7.97 -29.88
N VAL A 677 11.45 9.19 -29.58
CA VAL A 677 10.03 9.55 -29.42
C VAL A 677 9.24 9.32 -30.70
N LYS A 678 9.83 9.52 -31.88
CA LYS A 678 9.20 9.18 -33.16
C LYS A 678 8.75 7.71 -33.25
N TYR A 679 9.46 6.78 -32.60
CA TYR A 679 9.05 5.38 -32.54
C TYR A 679 7.96 5.13 -31.49
N LEU A 680 7.89 5.94 -30.43
CA LEU A 680 6.80 5.87 -29.45
C LEU A 680 5.48 6.42 -30.00
N GLU A 681 5.56 7.46 -30.83
CA GLU A 681 4.39 8.13 -31.41
C GLU A 681 3.88 7.48 -32.70
N ASP A 682 4.56 6.44 -33.19
CA ASP A 682 4.11 5.65 -34.32
C ASP A 682 2.70 5.10 -34.06
N LYS A 683 1.74 5.40 -34.93
CA LYS A 683 0.34 4.99 -34.76
C LYS A 683 0.22 3.47 -34.70
N GLU A 684 1.06 2.78 -35.46
CA GLU A 684 1.17 1.32 -35.51
C GLU A 684 1.90 0.72 -34.28
N ALA A 685 2.30 1.54 -33.30
CA ALA A 685 2.86 1.10 -32.03
C ALA A 685 1.88 1.22 -30.86
N ARG A 686 0.70 1.79 -31.09
CA ARG A 686 -0.30 2.07 -30.07
C ARG A 686 -1.28 0.91 -29.95
N LEU A 687 -1.38 0.35 -28.76
CA LEU A 687 -2.51 -0.48 -28.36
C LEU A 687 -3.54 0.43 -27.70
N GLU A 688 -4.73 0.52 -28.28
CA GLU A 688 -5.81 1.37 -27.78
C GLU A 688 -6.95 0.51 -27.24
N TYR A 689 -7.35 0.75 -26.00
CA TYR A 689 -8.45 0.04 -25.37
C TYR A 689 -9.24 0.96 -24.43
N THR A 690 -10.57 0.96 -24.56
CA THR A 690 -11.44 1.70 -23.66
C THR A 690 -11.90 0.77 -22.54
N LEU A 691 -11.40 1.00 -21.32
CA LEU A 691 -11.75 0.19 -20.15
C LEU A 691 -13.25 0.29 -19.84
N GLU A 692 -13.94 -0.85 -19.82
CA GLU A 692 -15.33 -0.95 -19.38
C GLU A 692 -15.42 -0.97 -17.84
N GLU A 693 -16.60 -0.72 -17.28
CA GLU A 693 -16.79 -0.86 -15.82
C GLU A 693 -16.53 -2.32 -15.40
N GLY A 694 -15.65 -2.51 -14.43
CA GLY A 694 -15.16 -3.83 -14.01
C GLY A 694 -13.89 -4.32 -14.74
N ASP A 695 -13.37 -3.57 -15.70
CA ASP A 695 -12.07 -3.86 -16.29
C ASP A 695 -10.93 -3.35 -15.41
N ALA A 696 -9.91 -4.16 -15.21
CA ALA A 696 -8.62 -3.69 -14.71
C ALA A 696 -7.53 -3.94 -15.74
N VAL A 697 -6.53 -3.07 -15.77
CA VAL A 697 -5.31 -3.27 -16.56
C VAL A 697 -4.12 -3.29 -15.61
N ILE A 698 -3.23 -4.26 -15.80
CA ILE A 698 -1.93 -4.33 -15.14
C ILE A 698 -0.86 -4.20 -16.21
N PHE A 699 0.10 -3.30 -16.01
CA PHE A 699 1.19 -3.10 -16.96
C PHE A 699 2.52 -2.82 -16.27
N ASP A 700 3.62 -3.19 -16.95
CA ASP A 700 5.00 -2.93 -16.54
C ASP A 700 5.31 -1.45 -16.76
N ASN A 701 5.13 -0.61 -15.72
CA ASN A 701 5.41 0.82 -15.73
C ASN A 701 6.88 1.16 -16.06
N ARG A 702 7.80 0.18 -16.05
CA ARG A 702 9.20 0.35 -16.47
C ARG A 702 9.44 -0.02 -17.94
N ARG A 703 8.39 -0.37 -18.68
CA ARG A 703 8.41 -0.81 -20.09
C ARG A 703 7.28 -0.21 -20.93
N VAL A 704 6.04 -0.32 -20.48
CA VAL A 704 4.87 0.10 -21.24
C VAL A 704 4.56 1.53 -20.83
N LEU A 705 4.68 2.46 -21.79
CA LEU A 705 4.16 3.80 -21.58
C LEU A 705 2.65 3.75 -21.71
N HIS A 706 1.99 4.59 -20.93
CA HIS A 706 0.54 4.71 -20.99
C HIS A 706 0.13 6.17 -21.18
N ALA A 707 -1.05 6.34 -21.74
CA ALA A 707 -1.68 7.62 -22.05
C ALA A 707 -3.20 7.46 -22.05
N ARG A 708 -3.91 8.57 -22.15
CA ARG A 708 -5.34 8.55 -22.48
C ARG A 708 -5.71 9.68 -23.42
N THR A 709 -6.65 9.39 -24.31
CA THR A 709 -7.30 10.41 -25.11
C THR A 709 -8.14 11.35 -24.24
N ALA A 710 -8.36 12.57 -24.74
CA ALA A 710 -9.35 13.48 -24.17
C ALA A 710 -10.75 12.83 -24.18
N PHE A 711 -11.62 13.26 -23.27
CA PHE A 711 -13.00 12.78 -23.22
C PHE A 711 -14.00 13.88 -22.90
N LYS A 712 -15.27 13.61 -23.22
CA LYS A 712 -16.40 14.48 -22.92
C LYS A 712 -17.56 13.66 -22.36
N ASP A 713 -18.41 14.27 -21.58
CA ASP A 713 -19.64 13.63 -21.12
C ASP A 713 -20.49 13.20 -22.33
N ARG A 714 -21.02 11.97 -22.33
CA ARG A 714 -21.87 11.46 -23.44
C ARG A 714 -23.22 12.22 -23.57
N CYS A 715 -23.58 13.06 -22.61
CA CYS A 715 -24.84 13.81 -22.62
C CYS A 715 -24.65 15.21 -23.23
N GLY A 716 -25.07 15.37 -24.49
CA GLY A 716 -25.36 16.67 -25.07
C GLY A 716 -26.74 17.18 -24.62
N HIS A 717 -26.82 18.46 -24.23
CA HIS A 717 -27.97 19.36 -24.43
C HIS A 717 -29.39 18.79 -24.17
N GLY A 718 -29.63 18.26 -22.98
CA GLY A 718 -30.99 17.99 -22.49
C GLY A 718 -31.00 18.03 -20.97
N ASN A 719 -31.96 18.74 -20.38
CA ASN A 719 -32.16 18.96 -18.94
C ASN A 719 -31.76 17.76 -18.07
N VAL A 720 -30.50 17.70 -17.63
CA VAL A 720 -30.07 16.78 -16.58
C VAL A 720 -30.29 17.52 -15.28
N LYS A 721 -31.22 17.00 -14.46
CA LYS A 721 -31.41 17.44 -13.08
C LYS A 721 -30.05 17.42 -12.36
N HIS A 722 -29.79 18.44 -11.54
CA HIS A 722 -28.54 18.73 -10.85
C HIS A 722 -28.08 17.67 -9.79
N ASP A 723 -28.59 16.43 -9.82
CA ASP A 723 -28.52 15.47 -8.71
C ASP A 723 -27.55 14.29 -8.86
N ASP A 724 -26.80 14.13 -9.96
CA ASP A 724 -25.76 13.08 -10.03
C ASP A 724 -24.41 13.61 -9.53
N ALA A 725 -24.22 13.67 -8.20
CA ALA A 725 -22.95 14.01 -7.53
C ALA A 725 -21.81 12.98 -7.74
N ALA A 726 -22.03 11.99 -8.60
CA ALA A 726 -21.17 10.83 -8.83
C ALA A 726 -20.20 11.08 -10.01
N PRO A 727 -18.91 10.73 -9.89
CA PRO A 727 -17.98 10.91 -10.99
C PRO A 727 -18.34 10.03 -12.18
N ARG A 728 -18.33 10.61 -13.38
CA ARG A 728 -18.70 9.93 -14.65
C ARG A 728 -17.60 9.04 -15.21
N ARG A 729 -16.35 9.34 -14.90
CA ARG A 729 -15.20 8.48 -15.16
C ARG A 729 -14.42 8.34 -13.85
N TRP A 730 -14.22 7.11 -13.42
CA TRP A 730 -13.53 6.78 -12.19
C TRP A 730 -12.69 5.51 -12.39
N LEU A 731 -11.37 5.69 -12.35
CA LEU A 731 -10.42 4.59 -12.22
C LEU A 731 -9.83 4.63 -10.81
N LYS A 732 -9.52 3.48 -10.23
CA LYS A 732 -8.72 3.38 -9.01
C LYS A 732 -7.39 2.72 -9.32
N GLY A 733 -6.31 3.31 -8.82
CA GLY A 733 -4.95 2.87 -9.10
C GLY A 733 -4.25 2.28 -7.88
N CYS A 734 -3.36 1.33 -8.12
CA CYS A 734 -2.34 0.90 -7.16
C CYS A 734 -1.04 0.54 -7.88
N TYR A 735 0.08 0.51 -7.15
CA TYR A 735 1.37 0.04 -7.67
C TYR A 735 1.71 -1.28 -6.99
N ILE A 736 2.37 -2.19 -7.70
CA ILE A 736 2.85 -3.45 -7.11
C ILE A 736 4.35 -3.66 -7.38
N GLU A 737 5.00 -4.33 -6.43
CA GLU A 737 6.43 -4.59 -6.47
C GLU A 737 6.83 -5.65 -7.48
N GLY A 738 7.95 -5.41 -8.17
CA GLY A 738 8.44 -6.29 -9.23
C GLY A 738 8.90 -7.65 -8.70
N ASP A 739 9.61 -7.65 -7.58
CA ASP A 739 10.18 -8.86 -6.99
C ASP A 739 9.10 -9.81 -6.49
N ALA A 740 8.01 -9.29 -5.91
CA ALA A 740 6.87 -10.07 -5.49
C ALA A 740 6.16 -10.79 -6.66
N VAL A 741 6.05 -10.12 -7.82
CA VAL A 741 5.49 -10.75 -9.04
C VAL A 741 6.40 -11.88 -9.54
N MET A 742 7.72 -11.65 -9.52
CA MET A 742 8.72 -12.64 -9.93
C MET A 742 8.77 -13.84 -8.99
N ASP A 743 8.68 -13.63 -7.68
CA ASP A 743 8.58 -14.68 -6.68
C ASP A 743 7.36 -15.57 -6.95
N LYS A 744 6.16 -14.98 -7.07
CA LYS A 744 4.93 -15.75 -7.34
C LYS A 744 5.02 -16.54 -8.64
N LEU A 745 5.58 -15.96 -9.70
CA LEU A 745 5.80 -16.66 -10.96
C LEU A 745 6.65 -17.92 -10.74
N ARG A 746 7.82 -17.78 -10.10
CA ARG A 746 8.76 -18.89 -9.88
C ARG A 746 8.13 -19.97 -9.00
N VAL A 747 7.42 -19.58 -7.94
CA VAL A 747 6.69 -20.51 -7.08
C VAL A 747 5.61 -21.27 -7.86
N LEU A 748 4.82 -20.58 -8.69
CA LEU A 748 3.77 -21.21 -9.49
C LEU A 748 4.33 -22.19 -10.53
N ARG A 749 5.41 -21.81 -11.23
CA ARG A 749 6.08 -22.69 -12.20
C ARG A 749 6.65 -23.94 -11.54
N THR A 750 7.34 -23.79 -10.41
CA THR A 750 7.83 -24.94 -9.64
C THR A 750 6.70 -25.85 -9.19
N LYS A 751 5.58 -25.30 -8.70
CA LYS A 751 4.42 -26.10 -8.27
C LYS A 751 3.71 -26.82 -9.41
N LEU A 752 3.67 -26.21 -10.60
CA LEU A 752 2.96 -26.75 -11.78
C LEU A 752 3.85 -27.54 -12.73
N GLY A 753 5.17 -27.57 -12.52
CA GLY A 753 6.14 -28.22 -13.41
C GLY A 753 6.21 -27.58 -14.80
N ALA A 754 6.07 -26.25 -14.88
CA ALA A 754 5.78 -25.49 -16.11
C ALA A 754 6.91 -24.56 -16.60
#